data_AF-A0AA96QA63-F1
#
_entry.id   AF-A0AA96QA63-F1
#
_cell.length_a   1.000
_cell.length_b   1.000
_cell.length_c   1.000
_cell.angle_alpha   90.00
_cell.angle_beta   90.00
_cell.angle_gamma   90.00
#
_symmetry.space_group_name_H-M   'P 1'
#
loop_
_entity.id
_entity.type
_entity.pdbx_description
1 polymer ?
#
loop_
_entity_poly.entity_id
_entity_poly.type
_entity_poly.pdbx_seq_one_letter_code
_entity_poly.pdbx_strand_id
1 'polypeptide(L)'
;MTVPGGNGRAAVRTMLRMRAREGCEEQFEAAWHRAAAEISRVPGNLRQELMRDEGDPRWFAIVSDWTDRASVDAFGRSPAREWLPESVRDLREDATRSTFTVLATVDAAERGRPVRIDFSTSVKPGEQVAFERAYKTVTERIGDSRGYVREELLRDAAGLRYHIFAEWESEDDFVQWVEDPSHMAAGAPLARWHSVEFRREVLEIRQRPDADADFPPLASPGGDVEVDRVRVDTAVAVEPWEAEAFELAYLAAAQLARRAPGHAREELLREPDGRRYHVVAEWDSEQRFTDWAAEPANWSAGPLGRWLARGEERRVFALRVRPVPPSVAAAAGAQAAPAPPAVPEGVPATPEPDLELVAGQPVTVPSASVEEFVGKPEDAPAVTTVLDPADATERPGRPAEVLVVGAGPAGLTHAIELARRGVAVRVVDKRPQASTQADKAIGIHCRTMEIWEDQGIVTEAMDAGIWLYGQTVFVNGVQTHQVDWSGLDELPYAHLGLPQYDTERLLTGKLTSLGVQVERGVELAAFTQDDEGVTAQLRHADGGVETTRAQYLVGCDGAHSAVRSGLGLQFEGGLSMFPQLFMLGDVDVDWDLPAGHLVRFVRIENEDDFTGMLVCVPLKGRNRYRIATLAPQKWQDAVGSGAVPAGFWQEYEPPTLADVQAAIDDQGPPGTTASNLRWSSIFRIKHGIVDRYREGRVFVAGDAAHLHPPAGGQGMNTGIQDAWNLGWKLALTVRGLAAPGLLDSYDAERRPAGKMIVDRAVSIAFTDEMDMDDEKAQFLLEMQMTMNYAGSPLVRETPGFPAGPEPGHRAPDVQGLRRFGVAHPLRLFDLTRGTHSTLLLHADAGASEEQLLALEKLAVGVRQYSRGEVDAYLVADPDTRVPLLVDLPVVRDADRAFAAAYGTTGAGTAAYLVRPDGHVGFRSRPAAEAALMDHLAGVFAP
;
A
#
# COMPACT_ATOMS: atom_id res chain seq x y z
N MET A 1 -18.33 -39.24 25.25
CA MET A 1 -16.91 -39.43 24.88
C MET A 1 -16.55 -38.20 24.06
N THR A 2 -16.07 -37.17 24.76
CA THR A 2 -15.95 -35.77 24.31
C THR A 2 -14.50 -35.47 23.95
N VAL A 3 -14.27 -34.87 22.78
CA VAL A 3 -13.00 -34.24 22.40
C VAL A 3 -13.14 -32.74 22.68
N PRO A 4 -12.28 -32.12 23.51
CA PRO A 4 -12.30 -30.68 23.74
C PRO A 4 -11.40 -29.97 22.72
N GLY A 5 -12.00 -29.11 21.88
CA GLY A 5 -11.28 -28.10 21.10
C GLY A 5 -11.06 -26.87 21.98
N GLY A 6 -9.90 -26.78 22.62
CA GLY A 6 -9.54 -25.66 23.50
C GLY A 6 -8.66 -24.65 22.79
N ASN A 7 -9.17 -23.43 22.57
CA ASN A 7 -8.36 -22.21 22.41
C ASN A 7 -8.32 -21.47 23.76
N GLY A 8 -7.81 -22.15 24.79
CA GLY A 8 -7.55 -21.55 26.10
C GLY A 8 -6.29 -20.70 26.06
N ARG A 9 -6.38 -19.43 26.47
CA ARG A 9 -5.24 -18.53 26.64
C ARG A 9 -4.28 -19.15 27.68
N ALA A 10 -2.99 -19.30 27.36
CA ALA A 10 -1.99 -19.79 28.32
C ALA A 10 -1.78 -18.75 29.44
N ALA A 11 -1.71 -19.18 30.71
CA ALA A 11 -1.50 -18.28 31.83
C ALA A 11 -0.03 -18.20 32.28
N VAL A 12 0.85 -19.08 31.82
CA VAL A 12 2.30 -19.07 32.16
C VAL A 12 3.15 -19.57 30.99
N ARG A 13 4.24 -18.87 30.64
CA ARG A 13 5.23 -19.30 29.63
C ARG A 13 6.61 -19.49 30.27
N THR A 14 7.35 -20.52 29.93
CA THR A 14 8.73 -20.70 30.44
C THR A 14 9.70 -20.80 29.28
N MET A 15 10.86 -20.17 29.40
CA MET A 15 11.89 -20.18 28.37
C MET A 15 13.23 -20.67 28.94
N LEU A 16 13.83 -21.66 28.28
CA LEU A 16 15.11 -22.24 28.69
C LEU A 16 16.10 -22.17 27.53
N ARG A 17 17.24 -21.49 27.75
CA ARG A 17 18.32 -21.42 26.75
C ARG A 17 19.36 -22.52 26.96
N MET A 18 19.77 -23.14 25.87
CA MET A 18 20.85 -24.13 25.82
C MET A 18 21.66 -23.95 24.55
N ARG A 19 22.97 -24.18 24.63
CA ARG A 19 23.85 -24.19 23.48
C ARG A 19 24.26 -25.60 23.13
N ALA A 20 24.05 -26.02 21.89
CA ALA A 20 24.52 -27.30 21.39
C ALA A 20 26.05 -27.30 21.24
N ARG A 21 26.66 -28.48 21.43
CA ARG A 21 28.04 -28.71 21.01
C ARG A 21 28.14 -28.57 19.50
N GLU A 22 29.30 -28.15 19.05
CA GLU A 22 29.56 -27.94 17.63
C GLU A 22 29.33 -29.24 16.85
N GLY A 23 28.52 -29.17 15.80
CA GLY A 23 28.17 -30.33 14.98
C GLY A 23 27.11 -31.27 15.60
N CYS A 24 26.54 -30.92 16.77
CA CYS A 24 25.47 -31.68 17.42
C CYS A 24 24.09 -31.04 17.26
N GLU A 25 23.93 -30.00 16.44
CA GLU A 25 22.71 -29.17 16.34
C GLU A 25 21.49 -29.97 15.89
N GLU A 26 21.63 -30.83 14.88
CA GLU A 26 20.54 -31.72 14.42
C GLU A 26 20.21 -32.81 15.44
N GLN A 27 21.25 -33.35 16.10
CA GLN A 27 21.08 -34.38 17.13
C GLN A 27 20.38 -33.78 18.36
N PHE A 28 20.71 -32.54 18.71
CA PHE A 28 20.09 -31.77 19.79
C PHE A 28 18.61 -31.53 19.50
N GLU A 29 18.26 -31.09 18.28
CA GLU A 29 16.87 -30.91 17.85
C GLU A 29 16.09 -32.23 17.91
N ALA A 30 16.66 -33.33 17.38
CA ALA A 30 16.03 -34.65 17.43
C ALA A 30 15.84 -35.16 18.87
N ALA A 31 16.80 -34.91 19.76
CA ALA A 31 16.70 -35.25 21.18
C ALA A 31 15.66 -34.39 21.90
N TRP A 32 15.57 -33.10 21.57
CA TRP A 32 14.53 -32.22 22.07
C TRP A 32 13.14 -32.70 21.66
N HIS A 33 12.90 -33.04 20.38
CA HIS A 33 11.58 -33.50 19.92
C HIS A 33 11.08 -34.72 20.70
N ARG A 34 11.98 -35.65 21.04
CA ARG A 34 11.63 -36.81 21.88
C ARG A 34 11.26 -36.39 23.30
N ALA A 35 12.04 -35.52 23.93
CA ALA A 35 11.74 -35.03 25.27
C ALA A 35 10.45 -34.18 25.32
N ALA A 36 10.24 -33.32 24.32
CA ALA A 36 9.07 -32.47 24.18
C ALA A 36 7.77 -33.27 24.04
N ALA A 37 7.80 -34.41 23.34
CA ALA A 37 6.65 -35.31 23.22
C ALA A 37 6.24 -35.97 24.55
N GLU A 38 7.18 -36.15 25.48
CA GLU A 38 6.87 -36.62 26.83
C GLU A 38 6.41 -35.46 27.73
N ILE A 39 7.07 -34.29 27.66
CA ILE A 39 6.70 -33.11 28.44
C ILE A 39 5.30 -32.59 28.06
N SER A 40 4.90 -32.68 26.79
CA SER A 40 3.56 -32.27 26.33
C SER A 40 2.42 -33.12 26.90
N ARG A 41 2.72 -34.30 27.46
CA ARG A 41 1.76 -35.14 28.16
C ARG A 41 1.60 -34.76 29.64
N VAL A 42 2.43 -33.88 30.17
CA VAL A 42 2.35 -33.43 31.56
C VAL A 42 1.07 -32.58 31.73
N PRO A 43 0.23 -32.85 32.75
CA PRO A 43 -0.98 -32.07 32.99
C PRO A 43 -0.69 -30.57 33.10
N GLY A 44 -1.48 -29.78 32.37
CA GLY A 44 -1.35 -28.32 32.33
C GLY A 44 -0.30 -27.80 31.35
N ASN A 45 0.47 -28.65 30.64
CA ASN A 45 1.30 -28.21 29.51
C ASN A 45 0.42 -28.00 28.26
N LEU A 46 0.51 -26.81 27.66
CA LEU A 46 -0.29 -26.41 26.50
C LEU A 46 0.51 -26.45 25.20
N ARG A 47 1.82 -26.15 25.26
CA ARG A 47 2.70 -26.10 24.08
C ARG A 47 4.15 -26.36 24.47
N GLN A 48 4.90 -26.96 23.55
CA GLN A 48 6.37 -27.06 23.54
C GLN A 48 6.88 -26.58 22.20
N GLU A 49 7.87 -25.69 22.20
CA GLU A 49 8.45 -25.11 21.00
C GLU A 49 9.97 -24.97 21.14
N LEU A 50 10.68 -25.22 20.04
CA LEU A 50 12.13 -25.08 19.93
C LEU A 50 12.43 -23.98 18.91
N MET A 51 13.24 -23.02 19.34
CA MET A 51 13.67 -21.91 18.52
C MET A 51 15.20 -21.88 18.42
N ARG A 52 15.71 -21.36 17.31
CA ARG A 52 17.13 -21.18 17.02
C ARG A 52 17.48 -19.70 16.97
N ASP A 53 18.66 -19.36 17.48
CA ASP A 53 19.24 -18.01 17.40
C ASP A 53 19.84 -17.76 16.01
N GLU A 54 19.59 -16.60 15.41
CA GLU A 54 20.13 -16.23 14.08
C GLU A 54 21.62 -15.89 14.13
N GLY A 55 22.08 -15.30 15.24
CA GLY A 55 23.47 -14.89 15.40
C GLY A 55 24.41 -16.05 15.72
N ASP A 56 23.88 -17.14 16.28
CA ASP A 56 24.62 -18.37 16.53
C ASP A 56 23.67 -19.59 16.49
N PRO A 57 23.70 -20.39 15.40
CA PRO A 57 22.76 -21.50 15.19
C PRO A 57 22.91 -22.63 16.22
N ARG A 58 23.94 -22.58 17.06
CA ARG A 58 24.17 -23.51 18.17
C ARG A 58 23.35 -23.14 19.39
N TRP A 59 22.84 -21.91 19.50
CA TRP A 59 21.95 -21.50 20.57
C TRP A 59 20.49 -21.87 20.26
N PHE A 60 19.90 -22.61 21.20
CA PHE A 60 18.50 -22.98 21.19
C PHE A 60 17.77 -22.36 22.37
N ALA A 61 16.54 -21.93 22.12
CA ALA A 61 15.59 -21.56 23.16
C ALA A 61 14.41 -22.53 23.14
N ILE A 62 14.05 -23.04 24.31
CA ILE A 62 12.95 -23.97 24.51
C ILE A 62 11.84 -23.22 25.22
N VAL A 63 10.70 -23.09 24.56
CA VAL A 63 9.53 -22.38 25.06
C VAL A 63 8.45 -23.39 25.44
N SER A 64 7.87 -23.23 26.63
CA SER A 64 6.78 -24.07 27.10
C SER A 64 5.63 -23.21 27.63
N ASP A 65 4.42 -23.45 27.14
CA ASP A 65 3.21 -22.78 27.63
C ASP A 65 2.44 -23.68 28.60
N TRP A 66 1.84 -23.08 29.63
CA TRP A 66 1.15 -23.77 30.71
C TRP A 66 -0.18 -23.09 31.08
N THR A 67 -1.11 -23.88 31.59
CA THR A 67 -2.45 -23.41 32.00
C THR A 67 -2.43 -22.48 33.20
N ASP A 68 -1.48 -22.65 34.13
CA ASP A 68 -1.33 -21.87 35.37
C ASP A 68 0.02 -22.13 36.06
N ARG A 69 0.33 -21.35 37.11
CA ARG A 69 1.58 -21.48 37.88
C ARG A 69 1.67 -22.80 38.65
N ALA A 70 0.56 -23.30 39.17
CA ALA A 70 0.52 -24.54 39.93
C ALA A 70 0.98 -25.73 39.06
N SER A 71 0.66 -25.70 37.77
CA SER A 71 1.08 -26.68 36.76
C SER A 71 2.59 -26.63 36.49
N VAL A 72 3.19 -25.44 36.41
CA VAL A 72 4.66 -25.27 36.28
C VAL A 72 5.37 -25.80 37.52
N ASP A 73 4.89 -25.42 38.72
CA ASP A 73 5.50 -25.86 39.98
C ASP A 73 5.34 -27.38 40.19
N ALA A 74 4.22 -27.97 39.73
CA ALA A 74 4.02 -29.41 39.73
C ALA A 74 4.99 -30.12 38.77
N PHE A 75 5.19 -29.59 37.57
CA PHE A 75 6.20 -30.09 36.63
C PHE A 75 7.61 -30.01 37.23
N GLY A 76 8.00 -28.89 37.83
CA GLY A 76 9.32 -28.70 38.45
C GLY A 76 9.62 -29.62 39.64
N ARG A 77 8.57 -30.22 40.25
CA ARG A 77 8.67 -31.25 41.31
C ARG A 77 8.56 -32.68 40.78
N SER A 78 8.20 -32.85 39.51
CA SER A 78 7.99 -34.18 38.90
C SER A 78 9.30 -34.75 38.35
N PRO A 79 9.42 -36.09 38.23
CA PRO A 79 10.53 -36.72 37.51
C PRO A 79 10.62 -36.27 36.04
N ALA A 80 9.52 -35.82 35.45
CA ALA A 80 9.43 -35.38 34.07
C ALA A 80 10.33 -34.18 33.75
N ARG A 81 10.70 -33.37 34.76
CA ARG A 81 11.58 -32.22 34.59
C ARG A 81 12.98 -32.59 34.08
N GLU A 82 13.44 -33.81 34.36
CA GLU A 82 14.80 -34.27 34.01
C GLU A 82 14.87 -34.80 32.58
N TRP A 83 13.73 -35.13 31.95
CA TRP A 83 13.69 -35.72 30.61
C TRP A 83 14.42 -34.89 29.56
N LEU A 84 14.19 -33.58 29.55
CA LEU A 84 14.83 -32.69 28.60
C LEU A 84 16.33 -32.51 28.90
N PRO A 85 16.76 -32.10 30.11
CA PRO A 85 18.17 -32.01 30.46
C PRO A 85 18.98 -33.29 30.25
N GLU A 86 18.40 -34.48 30.50
CA GLU A 86 19.05 -35.77 30.27
C GLU A 86 19.18 -36.08 28.79
N SER A 87 18.11 -35.88 28.01
CA SER A 87 18.09 -36.21 26.57
C SER A 87 19.09 -35.41 25.76
N VAL A 88 19.39 -34.18 26.17
CA VAL A 88 20.34 -33.29 25.48
C VAL A 88 21.68 -33.13 26.20
N ARG A 89 21.91 -33.90 27.29
CA ARG A 89 23.09 -33.76 28.16
C ARG A 89 24.40 -33.82 27.40
N ASP A 90 24.53 -34.82 26.53
CA ASP A 90 25.76 -35.06 25.76
C ASP A 90 25.85 -34.22 24.48
N LEU A 91 24.77 -33.50 24.16
CA LEU A 91 24.62 -32.73 22.92
C LEU A 91 24.76 -31.23 23.16
N ARG A 92 24.87 -30.80 24.43
CA ARG A 92 25.03 -29.39 24.82
C ARG A 92 26.41 -29.10 25.40
N GLU A 93 26.84 -27.85 25.25
CA GLU A 93 28.00 -27.32 26.00
C GLU A 93 27.66 -27.20 27.50
N ASP A 94 28.68 -27.25 28.36
CA ASP A 94 28.47 -27.23 29.81
C ASP A 94 27.83 -25.93 30.30
N ALA A 95 27.02 -26.06 31.35
CA ALA A 95 25.83 -25.26 31.61
C ALA A 95 26.06 -23.80 32.06
N THR A 96 25.76 -22.85 31.18
CA THR A 96 25.04 -21.62 31.60
C THR A 96 23.55 -21.81 31.34
N ARG A 97 22.83 -22.38 32.32
CA ARG A 97 21.35 -22.44 32.27
C ARG A 97 20.80 -21.04 32.49
N SER A 98 20.39 -20.38 31.42
CA SER A 98 19.51 -19.21 31.55
C SER A 98 18.07 -19.72 31.49
N THR A 99 17.51 -20.05 32.66
CA THR A 99 16.09 -20.40 32.77
C THR A 99 15.32 -19.12 33.10
N PHE A 100 14.53 -18.62 32.15
CA PHE A 100 13.62 -17.50 32.39
C PHE A 100 12.23 -18.05 32.69
N THR A 101 11.73 -17.73 33.87
CA THR A 101 10.33 -17.98 34.21
C THR A 101 9.51 -16.75 33.85
N VAL A 102 8.51 -16.91 32.99
CA VAL A 102 7.64 -15.83 32.53
C VAL A 102 6.18 -16.12 32.94
N LEU A 103 5.58 -15.30 33.81
CA LEU A 103 4.17 -15.46 34.20
C LEU A 103 3.30 -14.53 33.35
N ALA A 104 2.14 -15.00 32.85
CA ALA A 104 1.25 -14.18 32.03
C ALA A 104 0.40 -13.22 32.87
N THR A 105 0.02 -12.11 32.23
CA THR A 105 -0.95 -11.05 32.60
C THR A 105 -0.99 -10.72 34.09
N VAL A 106 -0.20 -9.73 34.47
CA VAL A 106 -0.25 -9.11 35.80
C VAL A 106 -1.55 -8.30 35.92
N ASP A 107 -2.27 -8.45 37.05
CA ASP A 107 -3.26 -7.46 37.45
C ASP A 107 -2.58 -6.10 37.64
N ALA A 108 -3.25 -5.00 37.27
CA ALA A 108 -2.66 -3.66 37.14
C ALA A 108 -2.01 -3.08 38.43
N ALA A 109 -2.03 -3.80 39.55
CA ALA A 109 -1.58 -3.36 40.86
C ALA A 109 -0.11 -3.72 41.22
N GLU A 110 0.61 -4.54 40.45
CA GLU A 110 2.01 -4.94 40.76
C GLU A 110 3.05 -4.43 39.73
N ARG A 111 2.96 -3.15 39.31
CA ARG A 111 3.87 -2.55 38.30
C ARG A 111 5.17 -2.02 38.91
N GLY A 112 6.32 -2.56 38.47
CA GLY A 112 7.65 -2.02 38.79
C GLY A 112 8.86 -2.91 38.44
N ARG A 113 8.73 -3.86 37.50
CA ARG A 113 9.81 -4.79 37.13
C ARG A 113 10.04 -4.84 35.61
N PRO A 114 11.25 -5.26 35.14
CA PRO A 114 11.54 -5.41 33.72
C PRO A 114 10.57 -6.38 33.04
N VAL A 115 10.09 -5.99 31.87
CA VAL A 115 9.17 -6.79 31.05
C VAL A 115 9.86 -7.26 29.79
N ARG A 116 9.48 -8.44 29.31
CA ARG A 116 9.85 -8.96 28.00
C ARG A 116 8.61 -8.97 27.11
N ILE A 117 8.75 -8.60 25.86
CA ILE A 117 7.66 -8.53 24.90
C ILE A 117 8.02 -9.43 23.72
N ASP A 118 7.19 -10.44 23.48
CA ASP A 118 7.32 -11.32 22.33
C ASP A 118 6.53 -10.75 21.16
N PHE A 119 7.21 -10.49 20.06
CA PHE A 119 6.60 -10.20 18.76
C PHE A 119 6.86 -11.37 17.83
N SER A 120 5.80 -12.06 17.42
CA SER A 120 5.92 -13.17 16.48
C SER A 120 5.36 -12.80 15.11
N THR A 121 6.03 -13.26 14.05
CA THR A 121 5.57 -13.08 12.66
C THR A 121 6.00 -14.25 11.78
N SER A 122 5.22 -14.54 10.74
CA SER A 122 5.52 -15.57 9.76
C SER A 122 6.13 -14.95 8.50
N VAL A 123 7.31 -15.40 8.10
CA VAL A 123 8.07 -14.88 6.96
C VAL A 123 8.03 -15.90 5.82
N LYS A 124 7.64 -15.45 4.63
CA LYS A 124 7.51 -16.33 3.46
C LYS A 124 8.88 -16.88 3.02
N PRO A 125 8.94 -18.12 2.48
CA PRO A 125 10.15 -18.63 1.85
C PRO A 125 10.69 -17.68 0.78
N GLY A 126 11.98 -17.34 0.84
CA GLY A 126 12.65 -16.39 -0.06
C GLY A 126 12.72 -14.95 0.45
N GLU A 127 12.01 -14.61 1.53
CA GLU A 127 12.04 -13.25 2.12
C GLU A 127 12.86 -13.15 3.41
N GLN A 128 13.40 -14.26 3.92
CA GLN A 128 14.08 -14.31 5.22
C GLN A 128 15.25 -13.32 5.33
N VAL A 129 16.11 -13.26 4.31
CA VAL A 129 17.27 -12.34 4.30
C VAL A 129 16.82 -10.87 4.31
N ALA A 130 15.71 -10.55 3.64
CA ALA A 130 15.17 -9.21 3.63
C ALA A 130 14.55 -8.83 4.98
N PHE A 131 13.86 -9.78 5.63
CA PHE A 131 13.31 -9.62 6.97
C PHE A 131 14.42 -9.46 8.03
N GLU A 132 15.46 -10.30 8.00
CA GLU A 132 16.60 -10.23 8.93
C GLU A 132 17.37 -8.91 8.80
N ARG A 133 17.52 -8.38 7.57
CA ARG A 133 18.12 -7.06 7.32
C ARG A 133 17.25 -5.91 7.86
N ALA A 134 15.94 -6.02 7.64
CA ALA A 134 14.98 -5.05 8.17
C ALA A 134 14.98 -5.05 9.70
N TYR A 135 15.01 -6.23 10.33
CA TYR A 135 15.14 -6.38 11.77
C TYR A 135 16.38 -5.67 12.30
N LYS A 136 17.57 -5.94 11.76
CA LYS A 136 18.82 -5.27 12.20
C LYS A 136 18.72 -3.74 12.08
N THR A 137 18.09 -3.25 11.02
CA THR A 137 17.84 -1.81 10.83
C THR A 137 16.90 -1.23 11.89
N VAL A 138 15.88 -1.99 12.32
CA VAL A 138 14.98 -1.57 13.40
C VAL A 138 15.70 -1.61 14.74
N THR A 139 16.42 -2.69 15.07
CA THR A 139 17.18 -2.84 16.31
C THR A 139 18.16 -1.68 16.53
N GLU A 140 18.87 -1.26 15.47
CA GLU A 140 19.78 -0.11 15.52
C GLU A 140 19.05 1.22 15.79
N ARG A 141 17.85 1.40 15.22
CA ARG A 141 17.05 2.63 15.39
C ARG A 141 16.40 2.74 16.77
N ILE A 142 16.08 1.60 17.38
CA ILE A 142 15.39 1.57 18.68
C ILE A 142 16.35 1.51 19.87
N GLY A 143 17.63 1.18 19.64
CA GLY A 143 18.64 0.96 20.68
C GLY A 143 18.81 2.11 21.68
N ASP A 144 18.52 3.35 21.25
CA ASP A 144 18.61 4.56 22.08
C ASP A 144 17.27 4.94 22.76
N SER A 145 16.23 4.11 22.62
CA SER A 145 14.90 4.40 23.17
C SER A 145 14.89 4.29 24.69
N ARG A 146 14.19 5.21 25.36
CA ARG A 146 14.06 5.22 26.82
C ARG A 146 13.46 3.90 27.32
N GLY A 147 14.14 3.25 28.26
CA GLY A 147 13.71 2.00 28.87
C GLY A 147 13.89 0.76 27.99
N TYR A 148 14.42 0.88 26.77
CA TYR A 148 14.82 -0.27 25.95
C TYR A 148 16.10 -0.88 26.51
N VAL A 149 16.11 -2.21 26.73
CA VAL A 149 17.26 -2.91 27.30
C VAL A 149 18.04 -3.65 26.21
N ARG A 150 17.34 -4.47 25.43
CA ARG A 150 17.86 -5.28 24.31
C ARG A 150 16.71 -6.01 23.63
N GLU A 151 16.97 -6.58 22.47
CA GLU A 151 16.08 -7.57 21.89
C GLU A 151 16.86 -8.73 21.27
N GLU A 152 16.19 -9.87 21.07
CA GLU A 152 16.76 -11.02 20.36
C GLU A 152 15.80 -11.50 19.29
N LEU A 153 16.36 -11.87 18.13
CA LEU A 153 15.63 -12.53 17.06
C LEU A 153 15.87 -14.03 17.10
N LEU A 154 14.78 -14.76 17.30
CA LEU A 154 14.75 -16.20 17.21
C LEU A 154 13.86 -16.62 16.06
N ARG A 155 14.09 -17.83 15.53
CA ARG A 155 13.18 -18.45 14.56
C ARG A 155 12.85 -19.87 14.94
N ASP A 156 11.68 -20.34 14.52
CA ASP A 156 11.32 -21.75 14.68
C ASP A 156 12.27 -22.66 13.89
N ALA A 157 12.31 -23.94 14.26
CA ALA A 157 13.20 -24.88 13.61
C ALA A 157 12.88 -25.10 12.11
N ALA A 158 11.63 -24.83 11.70
CA ALA A 158 11.20 -24.84 10.30
C ALA A 158 11.69 -23.62 9.49
N GLY A 159 12.11 -22.53 10.15
CA GLY A 159 12.68 -21.32 9.55
C GLY A 159 11.67 -20.35 8.92
N LEU A 160 10.38 -20.51 9.22
CA LEU A 160 9.28 -19.72 8.62
C LEU A 160 8.58 -18.82 9.62
N ARG A 161 8.78 -19.02 10.93
CA ARG A 161 8.26 -18.13 11.97
C ARG A 161 9.41 -17.52 12.76
N TYR A 162 9.36 -16.20 12.90
CA TYR A 162 10.32 -15.40 13.66
C TYR A 162 9.67 -14.85 14.93
N HIS A 163 10.46 -14.76 15.99
CA HIS A 163 10.12 -14.19 17.29
C HIS A 163 11.15 -13.14 17.66
N ILE A 164 10.70 -11.91 17.87
CA ILE A 164 11.51 -10.81 18.41
C ILE A 164 11.14 -10.69 19.88
N PHE A 165 12.06 -11.03 20.78
CA PHE A 165 11.88 -10.83 22.20
C PHE A 165 12.56 -9.54 22.65
N ALA A 166 11.80 -8.47 22.79
CA ALA A 166 12.31 -7.18 23.27
C ALA A 166 12.18 -7.06 24.80
N GLU A 167 13.25 -6.65 25.47
CA GLU A 167 13.32 -6.45 26.92
C GLU A 167 13.30 -4.95 27.23
N TRP A 168 12.44 -4.57 28.17
CA TRP A 168 12.22 -3.19 28.59
C TRP A 168 12.27 -3.07 30.11
N GLU A 169 12.72 -1.92 30.61
CA GLU A 169 12.82 -1.62 32.05
C GLU A 169 11.45 -1.61 32.74
N SER A 170 10.40 -1.21 32.00
CA SER A 170 9.01 -1.29 32.44
C SER A 170 8.03 -1.41 31.24
N GLU A 171 6.78 -1.83 31.49
CA GLU A 171 5.73 -1.80 30.46
C GLU A 171 5.36 -0.37 30.06
N ASP A 172 5.42 0.58 31.00
CA ASP A 172 5.09 1.98 30.73
C ASP A 172 6.13 2.62 29.78
N ASP A 173 7.42 2.28 29.89
CA ASP A 173 8.46 2.75 28.95
C ASP A 173 8.23 2.20 27.54
N PHE A 174 7.82 0.93 27.42
CA PHE A 174 7.44 0.36 26.13
C PHE A 174 6.19 1.03 25.56
N VAL A 175 5.15 1.24 26.37
CA VAL A 175 3.91 1.89 25.92
C VAL A 175 4.19 3.31 25.46
N GLN A 176 4.99 4.08 26.21
CA GLN A 176 5.41 5.43 25.81
C GLN A 176 6.21 5.42 24.51
N TRP A 177 7.09 4.44 24.31
CA TRP A 177 7.80 4.29 23.04
C TRP A 177 6.84 3.97 21.89
N VAL A 178 5.86 3.08 22.07
CA VAL A 178 4.86 2.77 21.03
C VAL A 178 3.98 3.97 20.69
N GLU A 179 3.64 4.78 21.69
CA GLU A 179 2.82 6.00 21.56
C GLU A 179 3.61 7.20 20.99
N ASP A 180 4.94 7.16 20.99
CA ASP A 180 5.79 8.17 20.35
C ASP A 180 5.65 8.09 18.81
N PRO A 181 5.28 9.18 18.11
CA PRO A 181 5.17 9.19 16.66
C PRO A 181 6.44 8.75 15.91
N SER A 182 7.63 8.89 16.52
CA SER A 182 8.91 8.47 15.96
C SER A 182 9.09 6.95 15.91
N HIS A 183 8.35 6.18 16.72
CA HIS A 183 8.37 4.71 16.69
C HIS A 183 7.98 4.14 15.33
N MET A 184 7.00 4.76 14.65
CA MET A 184 6.59 4.33 13.30
C MET A 184 7.72 4.49 12.27
N ALA A 185 8.56 5.52 12.40
CA ALA A 185 9.73 5.71 11.56
C ALA A 185 10.88 4.75 11.94
N ALA A 186 11.02 4.43 13.22
CA ALA A 186 11.99 3.46 13.72
C ALA A 186 11.66 2.03 13.24
N GLY A 187 10.39 1.62 13.28
CA GLY A 187 9.89 0.30 12.88
C GLY A 187 9.58 0.12 11.38
N ALA A 188 9.59 1.20 10.58
CA ALA A 188 9.24 1.18 9.16
C ALA A 188 9.92 0.08 8.31
N PRO A 189 11.20 -0.28 8.51
CA PRO A 189 11.83 -1.37 7.76
C PRO A 189 11.14 -2.72 7.94
N LEU A 190 10.59 -3.01 9.13
CA LEU A 190 9.88 -4.26 9.40
C LEU A 190 8.42 -4.24 8.95
N ALA A 191 7.83 -3.06 8.68
CA ALA A 191 6.39 -2.88 8.40
C ALA A 191 5.83 -3.81 7.31
N ARG A 192 6.66 -4.19 6.32
CA ARG A 192 6.31 -5.16 5.26
C ARG A 192 5.87 -6.54 5.78
N TRP A 193 6.40 -6.98 6.93
CA TRP A 193 6.10 -8.28 7.55
C TRP A 193 5.17 -8.15 8.76
N HIS A 194 4.60 -6.97 8.98
CA HIS A 194 3.57 -6.75 10.00
C HIS A 194 2.20 -7.04 9.37
N SER A 195 1.78 -8.31 9.32
CA SER A 195 0.40 -8.65 8.94
C SER A 195 -0.18 -9.86 9.72
N VAL A 196 -1.44 -9.67 10.15
CA VAL A 196 -2.52 -10.61 10.57
C VAL A 196 -2.31 -11.63 11.72
N GLU A 197 -1.10 -12.06 12.09
CA GLU A 197 -0.88 -12.88 13.31
C GLU A 197 0.00 -12.15 14.36
N PHE A 198 -0.23 -10.86 14.55
CA PHE A 198 0.51 -10.09 15.54
C PHE A 198 0.03 -10.41 16.96
N ARG A 199 0.69 -11.35 17.64
CA ARG A 199 0.39 -11.67 19.04
C ARG A 199 1.39 -10.96 19.94
N ARG A 200 0.98 -9.84 20.53
CA ARG A 200 1.70 -9.15 21.60
C ARG A 200 1.35 -9.81 22.94
N GLU A 201 2.32 -10.48 23.55
CA GLU A 201 2.21 -10.96 24.93
C GLU A 201 3.24 -10.20 25.79
N VAL A 202 2.76 -9.50 26.82
CA VAL A 202 3.61 -8.82 27.81
C VAL A 202 3.93 -9.80 28.92
N LEU A 203 5.23 -9.98 29.18
CA LEU A 203 5.77 -11.06 30.00
C LEU A 203 6.58 -10.46 31.15
N GLU A 204 6.17 -10.66 32.40
CA GLU A 204 6.93 -10.18 33.57
C GLU A 204 8.14 -11.09 33.86
N ILE A 205 9.34 -10.52 33.99
CA ILE A 205 10.56 -11.28 34.32
C ILE A 205 10.66 -11.45 35.85
N ARG A 206 10.23 -12.61 36.37
CA ARG A 206 10.23 -12.86 37.84
C ARG A 206 11.52 -13.46 38.39
N GLN A 207 12.36 -14.11 37.57
CA GLN A 207 13.64 -14.67 38.00
C GLN A 207 14.68 -14.57 36.88
N ARG A 208 15.72 -13.75 37.10
CA ARG A 208 17.00 -13.83 36.37
C ARG A 208 17.92 -14.74 37.20
N PRO A 209 18.74 -15.62 36.60
CA PRO A 209 19.90 -16.12 37.31
C PRO A 209 20.80 -14.90 37.56
N ASP A 210 20.76 -14.36 38.77
CA ASP A 210 21.75 -13.40 39.20
C ASP A 210 23.12 -14.06 39.03
N ALA A 211 24.05 -13.32 38.44
CA ALA A 211 25.46 -13.69 38.46
C ALA A 211 26.04 -13.74 39.89
N ASP A 212 25.25 -13.45 40.94
CA ASP A 212 25.68 -13.35 42.35
C ASP A 212 24.75 -14.03 43.37
N ALA A 213 23.98 -15.06 43.00
CA ALA A 213 23.37 -15.96 43.99
C ALA A 213 23.52 -17.44 43.58
N ASP A 214 24.44 -18.12 44.26
CA ASP A 214 24.66 -19.57 44.36
C ASP A 214 25.69 -20.29 43.46
N PHE A 215 26.50 -19.64 42.61
CA PHE A 215 27.68 -20.32 42.00
C PHE A 215 28.89 -19.36 41.78
N PRO A 216 30.14 -19.79 42.03
CA PRO A 216 31.31 -18.89 42.14
C PRO A 216 31.85 -18.40 40.77
N PRO A 217 32.46 -17.20 40.69
CA PRO A 217 32.81 -16.55 39.42
C PRO A 217 34.16 -17.02 38.85
N LEU A 218 34.32 -16.95 37.53
CA LEU A 218 35.62 -17.00 36.86
C LEU A 218 35.85 -15.72 36.03
N ALA A 219 37.06 -15.19 36.16
CA ALA A 219 37.46 -13.83 35.84
C ALA A 219 37.48 -13.46 34.35
N SER A 220 37.34 -12.15 34.07
CA SER A 220 37.38 -11.55 32.74
C SER A 220 38.73 -11.77 32.03
N PRO A 221 38.75 -12.17 30.74
CA PRO A 221 39.98 -12.15 29.96
C PRO A 221 40.05 -10.89 29.10
N GLY A 222 40.86 -9.92 29.53
CA GLY A 222 41.54 -9.01 28.62
C GLY A 222 42.82 -9.68 28.12
N GLY A 223 43.06 -9.65 26.80
CA GLY A 223 44.31 -10.09 26.17
C GLY A 223 44.34 -9.69 24.70
N ASP A 224 45.48 -9.16 24.25
CA ASP A 224 45.74 -8.70 22.88
C ASP A 224 45.50 -9.80 21.84
N VAL A 225 44.79 -9.47 20.75
CA VAL A 225 44.44 -10.41 19.66
C VAL A 225 45.19 -10.03 18.38
N GLU A 226 45.93 -10.98 17.80
CA GLU A 226 46.67 -10.81 16.55
C GLU A 226 45.73 -10.73 15.32
N VAL A 227 45.98 -9.78 14.42
CA VAL A 227 45.26 -9.58 13.16
C VAL A 227 45.90 -10.46 12.09
N ASP A 228 45.13 -11.38 11.51
CA ASP A 228 45.65 -12.37 10.54
C ASP A 228 45.53 -11.87 9.09
N ARG A 229 44.51 -11.04 8.79
CA ARG A 229 44.30 -10.39 7.48
C ARG A 229 43.58 -9.06 7.62
N VAL A 230 43.58 -8.25 6.57
CA VAL A 230 42.77 -7.04 6.44
C VAL A 230 41.94 -7.08 5.17
N ARG A 231 40.72 -6.54 5.23
CA ARG A 231 39.87 -6.33 4.07
C ARG A 231 39.78 -4.83 3.81
N VAL A 232 40.09 -4.43 2.59
CA VAL A 232 40.06 -3.04 2.15
C VAL A 232 38.95 -2.88 1.13
N ASP A 233 38.05 -1.94 1.37
CA ASP A 233 36.97 -1.56 0.46
C ASP A 233 37.23 -0.15 -0.05
N THR A 234 37.35 -0.01 -1.37
CA THR A 234 37.49 1.28 -2.05
C THR A 234 36.27 1.54 -2.92
N ALA A 235 35.49 2.55 -2.55
CA ALA A 235 34.34 2.99 -3.32
C ALA A 235 34.75 3.98 -4.42
N VAL A 236 34.32 3.70 -5.65
CA VAL A 236 34.63 4.48 -6.86
C VAL A 236 33.33 4.85 -7.57
N ALA A 237 33.13 6.16 -7.79
CA ALA A 237 32.01 6.65 -8.60
C ALA A 237 32.32 6.51 -10.09
N VAL A 238 31.40 5.91 -10.84
CA VAL A 238 31.57 5.61 -12.27
C VAL A 238 30.33 6.08 -13.01
N GLU A 239 30.53 6.94 -14.01
CA GLU A 239 29.43 7.42 -14.83
C GLU A 239 28.84 6.25 -15.67
N PRO A 240 27.52 6.21 -15.91
CA PRO A 240 26.87 5.06 -16.56
C PRO A 240 27.46 4.69 -17.93
N TRP A 241 27.97 5.65 -18.70
CA TRP A 241 28.60 5.41 -20.01
C TRP A 241 30.06 4.96 -19.93
N GLU A 242 30.70 5.03 -18.76
CA GLU A 242 32.07 4.55 -18.52
C GLU A 242 32.10 3.15 -17.86
N ALA A 243 30.94 2.61 -17.46
CA ALA A 243 30.82 1.37 -16.68
C ALA A 243 31.56 0.17 -17.30
N GLU A 244 31.37 -0.09 -18.60
CA GLU A 244 32.04 -1.19 -19.29
C GLU A 244 33.57 -0.99 -19.34
N ALA A 245 34.02 0.25 -19.56
CA ALA A 245 35.43 0.59 -19.55
C ALA A 245 36.05 0.48 -18.14
N PHE A 246 35.29 0.79 -17.10
CA PHE A 246 35.71 0.66 -15.70
C PHE A 246 35.81 -0.81 -15.29
N GLU A 247 34.84 -1.65 -15.64
CA GLU A 247 34.86 -3.08 -15.33
C GLU A 247 36.05 -3.78 -16.02
N LEU A 248 36.36 -3.41 -17.27
CA LEU A 248 37.57 -3.88 -17.97
C LEU A 248 38.86 -3.41 -17.29
N ALA A 249 38.90 -2.16 -16.82
CA ALA A 249 40.03 -1.62 -16.08
C ALA A 249 40.22 -2.28 -14.71
N TYR A 250 39.13 -2.59 -14.01
CA TYR A 250 39.14 -3.38 -12.77
C TYR A 250 39.74 -4.75 -13.01
N LEU A 251 39.32 -5.47 -14.07
CA LEU A 251 39.88 -6.79 -14.36
C LEU A 251 41.40 -6.75 -14.59
N ALA A 252 41.91 -5.69 -15.24
CA ALA A 252 43.34 -5.47 -15.41
C ALA A 252 44.06 -5.16 -14.09
N ALA A 253 43.50 -4.29 -13.25
CA ALA A 253 44.04 -3.99 -11.92
C ALA A 253 44.03 -5.22 -11.01
N ALA A 254 42.97 -6.02 -11.07
CA ALA A 254 42.81 -7.22 -10.27
C ALA A 254 43.77 -8.35 -10.66
N GLN A 255 44.27 -8.34 -11.90
CA GLN A 255 45.35 -9.23 -12.30
C GLN A 255 46.71 -8.79 -11.77
N LEU A 256 46.95 -7.48 -11.63
CA LEU A 256 48.16 -6.93 -11.01
C LEU A 256 48.17 -7.20 -9.50
N ALA A 257 47.04 -6.95 -8.82
CA ALA A 257 46.88 -7.19 -7.38
C ALA A 257 47.09 -8.67 -7.03
N ARG A 258 46.51 -9.60 -7.80
CA ARG A 258 46.70 -11.05 -7.61
C ARG A 258 48.13 -11.55 -7.73
N ARG A 259 49.04 -10.79 -8.35
CA ARG A 259 50.47 -11.13 -8.45
C ARG A 259 51.29 -10.52 -7.31
N ALA A 260 50.70 -9.64 -6.50
CA ALA A 260 51.37 -8.98 -5.40
C ALA A 260 51.49 -9.89 -4.17
N PRO A 261 52.65 -9.91 -3.48
CA PRO A 261 52.82 -10.71 -2.27
C PRO A 261 51.89 -10.25 -1.16
N GLY A 262 51.09 -11.17 -0.62
CA GLY A 262 50.15 -10.90 0.48
C GLY A 262 48.73 -10.57 0.06
N HIS A 263 48.45 -10.45 -1.24
CA HIS A 263 47.08 -10.39 -1.75
C HIS A 263 46.40 -11.76 -1.61
N ALA A 264 45.22 -11.79 -0.97
CA ALA A 264 44.46 -13.01 -0.72
C ALA A 264 43.26 -13.16 -1.66
N ARG A 265 42.47 -12.10 -1.84
CA ARG A 265 41.20 -12.16 -2.57
C ARG A 265 40.80 -10.78 -3.08
N GLU A 266 40.07 -10.76 -4.20
CA GLU A 266 39.49 -9.52 -4.74
C GLU A 266 38.06 -9.74 -5.23
N GLU A 267 37.23 -8.71 -5.10
CA GLU A 267 35.82 -8.70 -5.45
C GLU A 267 35.39 -7.29 -5.91
N LEU A 268 34.57 -7.22 -6.95
CA LEU A 268 33.93 -5.98 -7.40
C LEU A 268 32.44 -6.06 -7.07
N LEU A 269 31.97 -5.14 -6.26
CA LEU A 269 30.55 -5.01 -5.92
C LEU A 269 29.98 -3.75 -6.57
N ARG A 270 28.70 -3.77 -6.92
CA ARG A 270 27.99 -2.65 -7.53
C ARG A 270 26.81 -2.26 -6.66
N GLU A 271 26.67 -0.97 -6.36
CA GLU A 271 25.49 -0.47 -5.64
C GLU A 271 24.22 -0.59 -6.50
N PRO A 272 23.03 -0.75 -5.89
CA PRO A 272 21.78 -0.96 -6.63
C PRO A 272 21.37 0.19 -7.58
N ASP A 273 21.85 1.41 -7.35
CA ASP A 273 21.60 2.56 -8.23
C ASP A 273 22.48 2.56 -9.50
N GLY A 274 23.47 1.67 -9.54
CA GLY A 274 24.38 1.44 -10.65
C GLY A 274 25.46 2.50 -10.88
N ARG A 275 25.59 3.50 -9.98
CA ARG A 275 26.48 4.67 -10.13
C ARG A 275 27.80 4.56 -9.34
N ARG A 276 27.87 3.62 -8.40
CA ARG A 276 29.06 3.41 -7.57
C ARG A 276 29.45 1.94 -7.50
N TYR A 277 30.76 1.72 -7.58
CA TYR A 277 31.38 0.40 -7.52
C TYR A 277 32.31 0.33 -6.30
N HIS A 278 32.40 -0.84 -5.68
CA HIS A 278 33.29 -1.13 -4.57
C HIS A 278 34.33 -2.14 -5.01
N VAL A 279 35.59 -1.71 -5.05
CA VAL A 279 36.75 -2.57 -5.27
C VAL A 279 37.21 -3.07 -3.91
N VAL A 280 36.93 -4.33 -3.62
CA VAL A 280 37.20 -4.95 -2.33
C VAL A 280 38.36 -5.92 -2.46
N ALA A 281 39.43 -5.70 -1.70
CA ALA A 281 40.61 -6.57 -1.70
C ALA A 281 40.99 -6.99 -0.27
N GLU A 282 41.31 -8.27 -0.10
CA GLU A 282 41.82 -8.83 1.16
C GLU A 282 43.33 -9.04 1.08
N TRP A 283 44.04 -8.60 2.10
CA TRP A 283 45.49 -8.65 2.20
C TRP A 283 45.91 -9.24 3.54
N ASP A 284 47.10 -9.82 3.62
CA ASP A 284 47.66 -10.32 4.87
C ASP A 284 47.98 -9.21 5.88
N SER A 285 48.14 -7.97 5.42
CA SER A 285 48.30 -6.79 6.28
C SER A 285 47.94 -5.51 5.54
N GLU A 286 47.53 -4.49 6.30
CA GLU A 286 47.23 -3.15 5.77
C GLU A 286 48.45 -2.49 5.14
N GLN A 287 49.63 -2.73 5.73
CA GLN A 287 50.89 -2.20 5.21
C GLN A 287 51.19 -2.73 3.81
N ARG A 288 50.95 -4.02 3.52
CA ARG A 288 51.22 -4.58 2.19
C ARG A 288 50.29 -4.07 1.09
N PHE A 289 49.01 -3.87 1.41
CA PHE A 289 48.11 -3.18 0.49
C PHE A 289 48.59 -1.74 0.25
N THR A 290 48.97 -1.04 1.31
CA THR A 290 49.43 0.35 1.23
C THR A 290 50.70 0.47 0.39
N ASP A 291 51.67 -0.43 0.57
CA ASP A 291 52.91 -0.46 -0.21
C ASP A 291 52.64 -0.78 -1.68
N TRP A 292 51.74 -1.72 -1.98
CA TRP A 292 51.34 -2.05 -3.35
C TRP A 292 50.61 -0.90 -4.05
N ALA A 293 49.70 -0.22 -3.34
CA ALA A 293 48.93 0.91 -3.85
C ALA A 293 49.79 2.19 -3.98
N ALA A 294 50.90 2.29 -3.25
CA ALA A 294 51.84 3.40 -3.33
C ALA A 294 52.65 3.41 -4.63
N GLU A 295 52.76 2.26 -5.33
CA GLU A 295 53.34 2.22 -6.67
C GLU A 295 52.38 2.86 -7.69
N PRO A 296 52.74 3.99 -8.33
CA PRO A 296 51.80 4.71 -9.19
C PRO A 296 51.24 3.84 -10.33
N ALA A 297 52.04 2.93 -10.88
CA ALA A 297 51.62 2.02 -11.96
C ALA A 297 50.50 1.04 -11.57
N ASN A 298 50.29 0.79 -10.28
CA ASN A 298 49.27 -0.15 -9.78
C ASN A 298 47.95 0.56 -9.41
N TRP A 299 48.00 1.87 -9.16
CA TRP A 299 46.85 2.64 -8.69
C TRP A 299 46.64 3.92 -9.52
N SER A 300 47.31 5.02 -9.17
CA SER A 300 47.03 6.36 -9.72
C SER A 300 47.40 6.56 -11.19
N ALA A 301 48.44 5.88 -11.69
CA ALA A 301 48.84 5.80 -13.10
C ALA A 301 48.52 4.41 -13.71
N GLY A 302 47.84 3.54 -12.96
CA GLY A 302 47.43 2.20 -13.36
C GLY A 302 46.04 2.18 -14.02
N PRO A 303 45.50 0.98 -14.30
CA PRO A 303 44.25 0.81 -15.06
C PRO A 303 43.06 1.58 -14.47
N LEU A 304 42.95 1.64 -13.13
CA LEU A 304 41.87 2.33 -12.43
C LEU A 304 42.15 3.82 -12.17
N GLY A 305 43.35 4.30 -12.47
CA GLY A 305 43.87 5.60 -12.03
C GLY A 305 43.01 6.80 -12.41
N ARG A 306 42.41 6.79 -13.60
CA ARG A 306 41.56 7.91 -14.07
C ARG A 306 40.26 8.08 -13.27
N TRP A 307 39.75 7.03 -12.64
CA TRP A 307 38.55 7.09 -11.80
C TRP A 307 38.90 7.38 -10.35
N LEU A 308 39.99 6.80 -9.86
CA LEU A 308 40.50 7.05 -8.51
C LEU A 308 40.96 8.52 -8.34
N ALA A 309 41.47 9.16 -9.40
CA ALA A 309 41.81 10.58 -9.41
C ALA A 309 40.61 11.53 -9.22
N ARG A 310 39.37 11.04 -9.35
CA ARG A 310 38.13 11.83 -9.14
C ARG A 310 37.67 11.86 -7.67
N GLY A 311 38.36 11.12 -6.79
CA GLY A 311 38.06 11.00 -5.37
C GLY A 311 37.59 9.60 -4.99
N GLU A 312 38.16 9.03 -3.92
CA GLU A 312 37.84 7.71 -3.39
C GLU A 312 37.46 7.80 -1.90
N GLU A 313 36.54 6.95 -1.45
CA GLU A 313 36.32 6.69 -0.02
C GLU A 313 36.84 5.28 0.27
N ARG A 314 37.88 5.18 1.12
CA ARG A 314 38.52 3.90 1.47
C ARG A 314 38.27 3.53 2.92
N ARG A 315 37.85 2.29 3.15
CA ARG A 315 37.61 1.72 4.49
C ARG A 315 38.40 0.44 4.67
N VAL A 316 39.03 0.27 5.84
CA VAL A 316 39.87 -0.90 6.17
C VAL A 316 39.29 -1.62 7.38
N PHE A 317 39.19 -2.95 7.28
CA PHE A 317 38.66 -3.83 8.31
C PHE A 317 39.72 -4.87 8.71
N ALA A 318 40.00 -5.00 10.01
CA ALA A 318 40.93 -6.00 10.53
C ALA A 318 40.23 -7.33 10.82
N LEU A 319 40.72 -8.42 10.23
CA LEU A 319 40.24 -9.79 10.45
C LEU A 319 41.18 -10.47 11.47
N ARG A 320 40.70 -10.66 12.70
CA ARG A 320 41.49 -11.16 13.85
C ARG A 320 41.23 -12.64 14.11
N VAL A 321 42.30 -13.39 14.46
CA VAL A 321 42.19 -14.79 14.87
C VAL A 321 42.31 -14.89 16.39
N ARG A 322 41.40 -15.62 17.05
CA ARG A 322 41.48 -15.89 18.49
C ARG A 322 42.65 -16.84 18.80
N PRO A 323 43.46 -16.59 19.84
CA PRO A 323 44.51 -17.53 20.23
C PRO A 323 43.90 -18.82 20.80
N VAL A 324 44.47 -19.96 20.42
CA VAL A 324 44.09 -21.28 20.92
C VAL A 324 44.57 -21.42 22.39
N PRO A 325 43.74 -21.90 23.33
CA PRO A 325 44.17 -22.10 24.72
C PRO A 325 45.26 -23.18 24.82
N PRO A 326 46.21 -23.07 25.78
CA PRO A 326 47.28 -24.04 25.92
C PRO A 326 46.73 -25.39 26.37
N SER A 327 47.07 -26.44 25.62
CA SER A 327 46.72 -27.82 25.94
C SER A 327 47.32 -28.24 27.28
N VAL A 328 46.53 -28.95 28.09
CA VAL A 328 47.01 -29.77 29.21
C VAL A 328 47.94 -30.85 28.65
N ALA A 329 49.23 -30.59 28.73
CA ALA A 329 50.25 -31.62 28.73
C ALA A 329 50.33 -32.19 30.15
N ALA A 330 49.80 -33.40 30.38
CA ALA A 330 50.45 -34.48 31.14
C ALA A 330 49.49 -35.62 31.50
N ALA A 331 49.93 -36.84 31.15
CA ALA A 331 49.54 -38.18 31.63
C ALA A 331 48.14 -38.69 31.20
N ALA A 332 47.97 -39.83 30.52
CA ALA A 332 48.81 -40.99 30.18
C ALA A 332 48.08 -41.71 29.01
N GLY A 333 48.66 -42.48 28.10
CA GLY A 333 49.95 -43.15 27.98
C GLY A 333 49.96 -43.87 26.62
N ALA A 334 51.15 -44.23 26.18
CA ALA A 334 51.51 -44.69 24.85
C ALA A 334 50.68 -45.84 24.25
N GLN A 335 50.35 -45.72 22.96
CA GLN A 335 50.44 -46.83 22.00
C GLN A 335 50.70 -46.27 20.59
N ALA A 336 51.74 -46.81 19.95
CA ALA A 336 52.24 -46.38 18.64
C ALA A 336 51.57 -47.16 17.49
N ALA A 337 51.19 -46.40 16.45
CA ALA A 337 51.05 -46.65 15.01
C ALA A 337 50.72 -48.07 14.45
N PRO A 338 49.95 -48.15 13.35
CA PRO A 338 50.64 -48.05 12.05
C PRO A 338 49.89 -47.24 10.96
N ALA A 339 50.67 -46.90 9.93
CA ALA A 339 50.28 -46.18 8.73
C ALA A 339 49.13 -46.83 7.94
N PRO A 340 48.33 -46.05 7.19
CA PRO A 340 47.32 -46.60 6.28
C PRO A 340 47.99 -47.34 5.10
N PRO A 341 47.47 -48.51 4.70
CA PRO A 341 47.96 -49.22 3.53
C PRO A 341 47.49 -48.54 2.23
N ALA A 342 48.30 -48.76 1.20
CA ALA A 342 48.11 -48.29 -0.16
C ALA A 342 46.84 -48.82 -0.85
N VAL A 343 46.41 -48.03 -1.84
CA VAL A 343 45.35 -48.27 -2.84
C VAL A 343 45.63 -49.53 -3.68
N PRO A 344 44.58 -50.25 -4.11
CA PRO A 344 44.42 -50.55 -5.54
C PRO A 344 42.98 -50.28 -6.02
N GLU A 345 42.80 -49.38 -7.00
CA GLU A 345 42.67 -49.64 -8.45
C GLU A 345 41.39 -50.39 -8.86
N GLY A 346 40.53 -49.65 -9.57
CA GLY A 346 39.27 -50.10 -10.18
C GLY A 346 38.68 -49.03 -11.10
N VAL A 347 39.42 -48.72 -12.17
CA VAL A 347 39.11 -47.91 -13.38
C VAL A 347 37.98 -48.58 -14.21
N PRO A 348 37.22 -47.96 -15.16
CA PRO A 348 37.37 -46.64 -15.81
C PRO A 348 36.12 -45.73 -15.91
N ALA A 349 36.37 -44.42 -15.86
CA ALA A 349 35.71 -43.42 -16.74
C ALA A 349 36.38 -43.55 -18.13
N THR A 350 35.79 -43.31 -19.30
CA THR A 350 34.69 -42.47 -19.81
C THR A 350 34.53 -42.85 -21.31
N PRO A 351 33.50 -42.47 -22.11
CA PRO A 351 33.45 -41.10 -22.63
C PRO A 351 32.04 -40.55 -22.94
N GLU A 352 31.83 -39.27 -22.60
CA GLU A 352 30.97 -38.40 -23.40
C GLU A 352 31.80 -37.82 -24.57
N PRO A 353 31.20 -37.62 -25.76
CA PRO A 353 31.96 -37.35 -26.97
C PRO A 353 32.39 -35.89 -27.15
N ASP A 354 33.57 -35.78 -27.76
CA ASP A 354 34.24 -34.61 -28.35
C ASP A 354 33.35 -33.74 -29.24
N LEU A 355 33.57 -32.42 -29.17
CA LEU A 355 33.63 -31.55 -30.34
C LEU A 355 34.59 -30.36 -30.10
N GLU A 356 35.88 -30.54 -30.39
CA GLU A 356 36.75 -29.47 -30.90
C GLU A 356 37.68 -30.01 -31.99
N LEU A 357 37.99 -29.14 -32.96
CA LEU A 357 39.11 -29.08 -33.94
C LEU A 357 38.62 -28.87 -35.39
N VAL A 358 39.20 -28.02 -36.25
CA VAL A 358 40.15 -26.91 -36.12
C VAL A 358 40.31 -26.21 -37.49
N ALA A 359 40.59 -24.90 -37.43
CA ALA A 359 41.36 -24.03 -38.33
C ALA A 359 41.02 -23.83 -39.84
N GLY A 360 40.89 -22.55 -40.17
CA GLY A 360 41.33 -21.94 -41.43
C GLY A 360 41.68 -20.46 -41.24
N GLN A 361 42.94 -20.14 -40.95
CA GLN A 361 43.58 -18.83 -41.18
C GLN A 361 44.28 -18.85 -42.56
N PRO A 362 44.84 -17.74 -43.11
CA PRO A 362 44.56 -16.30 -42.95
C PRO A 362 44.44 -15.57 -44.33
N VAL A 363 44.17 -14.25 -44.37
CA VAL A 363 44.95 -13.23 -45.13
C VAL A 363 44.29 -11.83 -45.00
N THR A 364 45.18 -10.86 -44.77
CA THR A 364 45.12 -9.41 -44.51
C THR A 364 44.76 -8.49 -45.68
N VAL A 365 44.20 -7.30 -45.41
CA VAL A 365 44.63 -5.97 -45.97
C VAL A 365 44.09 -4.77 -45.13
N PRO A 366 44.64 -3.54 -45.23
CA PRO A 366 44.94 -2.65 -44.11
C PRO A 366 44.14 -1.31 -44.10
N SER A 367 44.38 -0.49 -43.07
CA SER A 367 43.75 0.80 -42.76
C SER A 367 43.91 1.91 -43.81
N ALA A 368 42.86 2.71 -44.04
CA ALA A 368 42.85 4.18 -43.90
C ALA A 368 41.54 4.85 -44.37
N SER A 369 41.19 5.94 -43.66
CA SER A 369 40.41 7.13 -44.05
C SER A 369 38.93 7.00 -44.41
N VAL A 370 38.07 7.47 -43.49
CA VAL A 370 36.88 8.28 -43.82
C VAL A 370 36.78 9.42 -42.78
N GLU A 371 37.76 10.32 -42.78
CA GLU A 371 37.46 11.74 -42.57
C GLU A 371 36.97 12.26 -43.91
N GLU A 372 35.69 12.64 -43.97
CA GLU A 372 35.01 13.54 -44.92
C GLU A 372 33.60 13.03 -45.18
N PHE A 373 32.62 13.55 -44.44
CA PHE A 373 31.36 14.08 -44.96
C PHE A 373 30.60 14.77 -43.82
N VAL A 374 31.22 15.83 -43.28
CA VAL A 374 30.50 16.89 -42.56
C VAL A 374 30.22 17.99 -43.60
N GLY A 375 28.96 18.09 -44.01
CA GLY A 375 28.41 19.23 -44.74
C GLY A 375 26.97 19.45 -44.28
N LYS A 376 26.73 20.55 -43.55
CA LYS A 376 25.40 21.00 -43.09
C LYS A 376 24.44 21.22 -44.27
N PRO A 377 23.12 21.11 -44.03
CA PRO A 377 22.29 22.33 -44.06
C PRO A 377 21.40 22.51 -42.83
N GLU A 378 21.06 23.77 -42.59
CA GLU A 378 20.44 24.38 -41.41
C GLU A 378 18.90 24.26 -41.35
N ASP A 379 18.37 24.59 -40.15
CA ASP A 379 17.01 25.02 -39.78
C ASP A 379 15.86 24.01 -39.63
N ALA A 380 15.78 23.40 -38.43
CA ALA A 380 14.57 23.38 -37.57
C ALA A 380 14.91 22.76 -36.18
N PRO A 381 14.52 23.34 -35.03
CA PRO A 381 15.00 22.86 -33.73
C PRO A 381 14.16 21.67 -33.23
N ALA A 382 14.79 20.51 -33.08
CA ALA A 382 14.33 19.45 -32.17
C ALA A 382 15.04 19.68 -30.82
N VAL A 383 14.36 20.32 -29.89
CA VAL A 383 14.85 20.49 -28.52
C VAL A 383 14.50 19.23 -27.73
N THR A 384 15.49 18.38 -27.49
CA THR A 384 15.45 17.38 -26.41
C THR A 384 16.56 17.74 -25.44
N THR A 385 16.31 18.71 -24.57
CA THR A 385 17.18 19.00 -23.43
C THR A 385 16.87 18.02 -22.32
N VAL A 386 17.75 17.01 -22.18
CA VAL A 386 17.97 16.31 -20.92
C VAL A 386 18.56 17.31 -19.96
N LEU A 387 17.93 17.51 -18.82
CA LEU A 387 18.36 18.50 -17.84
C LEU A 387 19.15 17.84 -16.71
N ASP A 388 20.31 18.44 -16.45
CA ASP A 388 21.25 18.14 -15.39
C ASP A 388 20.62 18.40 -14.00
N PRO A 389 20.68 17.47 -13.02
CA PRO A 389 20.06 17.64 -11.71
C PRO A 389 20.74 18.68 -10.80
N ALA A 390 21.87 19.29 -11.20
CA ALA A 390 22.54 20.34 -10.45
C ALA A 390 21.98 21.76 -10.68
N ASP A 391 21.10 21.95 -11.69
CA ASP A 391 20.57 23.27 -12.09
C ASP A 391 19.13 23.52 -11.58
N ALA A 392 18.66 22.71 -10.62
CA ALA A 392 17.29 22.73 -10.11
C ALA A 392 16.96 23.89 -9.15
N THR A 393 17.84 24.89 -8.98
CA THR A 393 17.58 26.00 -8.05
C THR A 393 17.03 27.27 -8.69
N GLU A 394 17.03 27.42 -10.02
CA GLU A 394 16.34 28.54 -10.68
C GLU A 394 15.82 28.14 -12.07
N ARG A 395 14.65 27.49 -12.13
CA ARG A 395 13.81 27.54 -13.34
C ARG A 395 12.55 28.33 -13.04
N PRO A 396 12.17 29.32 -13.87
CA PRO A 396 10.84 29.91 -13.77
C PRO A 396 9.82 28.79 -13.99
N GLY A 397 8.99 28.51 -12.98
CA GLY A 397 8.00 27.43 -13.02
C GLY A 397 7.08 27.59 -14.23
N ARG A 398 6.77 26.48 -14.92
CA ARG A 398 5.73 26.48 -15.96
C ARG A 398 4.45 27.03 -15.32
N PRO A 399 3.81 28.06 -15.88
CA PRO A 399 2.58 28.61 -15.32
C PRO A 399 1.53 27.50 -15.22
N ALA A 400 0.82 27.44 -14.09
CA ALA A 400 -0.19 26.43 -13.85
C ALA A 400 -1.27 26.49 -14.93
N GLU A 401 -1.60 25.35 -15.54
CA GLU A 401 -2.65 25.26 -16.54
C GLU A 401 -4.02 25.16 -15.85
N VAL A 402 -4.09 24.48 -14.71
CA VAL A 402 -5.31 24.35 -13.91
C VAL A 402 -5.02 24.70 -12.45
N LEU A 403 -5.86 25.57 -11.87
CA LEU A 403 -5.88 25.86 -10.44
C LEU A 403 -7.01 25.06 -9.77
N VAL A 404 -6.66 24.17 -8.84
CA VAL A 404 -7.61 23.45 -7.98
C VAL A 404 -7.64 24.11 -6.61
N VAL A 405 -8.84 24.48 -6.16
CA VAL A 405 -9.04 25.21 -4.90
C VAL A 405 -9.76 24.30 -3.91
N GLY A 406 -9.06 23.89 -2.86
CA GLY A 406 -9.51 22.90 -1.88
C GLY A 406 -8.83 21.55 -2.09
N ALA A 407 -8.18 21.04 -1.04
CA ALA A 407 -7.45 19.77 -1.01
C ALA A 407 -8.18 18.70 -0.18
N GLY A 408 -9.51 18.70 -0.24
CA GLY A 408 -10.33 17.56 0.18
C GLY A 408 -10.35 16.44 -0.88
N PRO A 409 -11.09 15.34 -0.66
CA PRO A 409 -11.10 14.17 -1.54
C PRO A 409 -11.41 14.48 -3.02
N ALA A 410 -12.35 15.38 -3.29
CA ALA A 410 -12.69 15.79 -4.66
C ALA A 410 -11.54 16.57 -5.33
N GLY A 411 -10.89 17.48 -4.61
CA GLY A 411 -9.80 18.31 -5.15
C GLY A 411 -8.51 17.53 -5.35
N LEU A 412 -8.15 16.66 -4.39
CA LEU A 412 -7.00 15.77 -4.52
C LEU A 412 -7.18 14.79 -5.69
N THR A 413 -8.38 14.21 -5.85
CA THR A 413 -8.69 13.35 -7.02
C THR A 413 -8.56 14.13 -8.33
N HIS A 414 -9.08 15.37 -8.42
CA HIS A 414 -8.92 16.20 -9.63
C HIS A 414 -7.45 16.41 -9.97
N ALA A 415 -6.65 16.79 -8.97
CA ALA A 415 -5.23 17.04 -9.17
C ALA A 415 -4.47 15.79 -9.62
N ILE A 416 -4.79 14.61 -9.05
CA ILE A 416 -4.23 13.33 -9.47
C ILE A 416 -4.59 13.05 -10.94
N GLU A 417 -5.87 13.17 -11.31
CA GLU A 417 -6.32 12.85 -12.67
C GLU A 417 -5.72 13.76 -13.74
N LEU A 418 -5.55 15.04 -13.41
CA LEU A 418 -4.89 16.01 -14.29
C LEU A 418 -3.37 15.74 -14.36
N ALA A 419 -2.70 15.50 -13.22
CA ALA A 419 -1.26 15.24 -13.17
C ALA A 419 -0.87 13.94 -13.90
N ARG A 420 -1.66 12.86 -13.75
CA ARG A 420 -1.46 11.59 -14.48
C ARG A 420 -1.57 11.75 -16.00
N ARG A 421 -2.26 12.80 -16.47
CA ARG A 421 -2.40 13.17 -17.88
C ARG A 421 -1.44 14.26 -18.34
N GLY A 422 -0.44 14.60 -17.52
CA GLY A 422 0.62 15.56 -17.86
C GLY A 422 0.18 17.03 -17.86
N VAL A 423 -0.97 17.35 -17.25
CA VAL A 423 -1.42 18.74 -17.06
C VAL A 423 -0.70 19.37 -15.89
N ALA A 424 -0.23 20.61 -16.04
CA ALA A 424 0.38 21.36 -14.95
C ALA A 424 -0.69 21.88 -13.98
N VAL A 425 -0.74 21.32 -12.77
CA VAL A 425 -1.76 21.64 -11.75
C VAL A 425 -1.15 22.35 -10.57
N ARG A 426 -1.84 23.40 -10.09
CA ARG A 426 -1.60 24.03 -8.80
C ARG A 426 -2.76 23.71 -7.86
N VAL A 427 -2.46 23.25 -6.65
CA VAL A 427 -3.48 22.91 -5.65
C VAL A 427 -3.29 23.79 -4.42
N VAL A 428 -4.31 24.57 -4.07
CA VAL A 428 -4.28 25.46 -2.89
C VAL A 428 -5.33 25.03 -1.88
N ASP A 429 -5.01 25.12 -0.59
CA ASP A 429 -5.98 24.91 0.49
C ASP A 429 -5.74 25.91 1.63
N LYS A 430 -6.82 26.52 2.12
CA LYS A 430 -6.74 27.52 3.19
C LYS A 430 -6.38 26.92 4.55
N ARG A 431 -6.58 25.62 4.76
CA ARG A 431 -6.20 24.93 6.00
C ARG A 431 -4.66 24.86 6.05
N PRO A 432 -4.02 25.25 7.16
CA PRO A 432 -2.56 25.25 7.27
C PRO A 432 -1.97 23.83 7.28
N GLN A 433 -2.76 22.82 7.65
CA GLN A 433 -2.35 21.42 7.71
C GLN A 433 -3.49 20.52 7.20
N ALA A 434 -3.14 19.29 6.83
CA ALA A 434 -4.13 18.26 6.55
C ALA A 434 -4.98 17.99 7.79
N SER A 435 -6.23 17.58 7.60
CA SER A 435 -7.05 17.17 8.74
C SER A 435 -6.44 15.92 9.37
N THR A 436 -6.07 16.00 10.65
CA THR A 436 -5.67 14.84 11.46
C THR A 436 -6.81 14.33 12.34
N GLN A 437 -7.98 14.96 12.23
CA GLN A 437 -9.15 14.66 13.02
C GLN A 437 -10.22 13.97 12.17
N ALA A 438 -11.16 13.34 12.86
CA ALA A 438 -12.30 12.69 12.23
C ALA A 438 -13.20 13.70 11.50
N ASP A 439 -13.11 13.76 10.17
CA ASP A 439 -14.12 14.45 9.34
C ASP A 439 -15.36 13.57 9.13
N LYS A 440 -16.44 14.13 8.57
CA LYS A 440 -17.77 13.48 8.49
C LYS A 440 -17.80 12.18 7.66
N ALA A 441 -16.92 12.01 6.68
CA ALA A 441 -17.01 10.92 5.71
C ALA A 441 -16.22 9.67 6.12
N ILE A 442 -16.81 8.49 5.88
CA ILE A 442 -16.23 7.17 6.18
C ILE A 442 -16.44 6.16 5.03
N GLY A 443 -17.68 5.98 4.57
CA GLY A 443 -18.00 4.93 3.60
C GLY A 443 -17.36 5.20 2.23
N ILE A 444 -16.63 4.22 1.71
CA ILE A 444 -16.04 4.19 0.36
C ILE A 444 -16.81 3.17 -0.47
N HIS A 445 -17.48 3.64 -1.51
CA HIS A 445 -18.32 2.80 -2.36
C HIS A 445 -17.50 1.96 -3.34
N CYS A 446 -18.12 0.88 -3.83
CA CYS A 446 -17.52 -0.02 -4.82
C CYS A 446 -17.00 0.74 -6.05
N ARG A 447 -17.76 1.72 -6.53
CA ARG A 447 -17.37 2.54 -7.68
C ARG A 447 -16.11 3.38 -7.42
N THR A 448 -15.95 3.90 -6.20
CA THR A 448 -14.75 4.65 -5.80
C THR A 448 -13.53 3.74 -5.70
N MET A 449 -13.70 2.50 -5.24
CA MET A 449 -12.62 1.51 -5.18
C MET A 449 -12.06 1.19 -6.58
N GLU A 450 -12.90 1.09 -7.60
CA GLU A 450 -12.45 0.92 -9.00
C GLU A 450 -11.64 2.11 -9.51
N ILE A 451 -12.07 3.34 -9.17
CA ILE A 451 -11.32 4.56 -9.50
C ILE A 451 -9.95 4.53 -8.83
N TRP A 452 -9.89 4.11 -7.57
CA TRP A 452 -8.65 3.97 -6.81
C TRP A 452 -7.76 2.83 -7.30
N GLU A 453 -8.34 1.78 -7.89
CA GLU A 453 -7.57 0.73 -8.54
C GLU A 453 -6.83 1.29 -9.76
N ASP A 454 -7.53 2.07 -10.57
CA ASP A 454 -6.92 2.76 -11.72
C ASP A 454 -5.83 3.75 -11.28
N GLN A 455 -6.12 4.55 -10.23
CA GLN A 455 -5.15 5.48 -9.65
C GLN A 455 -3.99 4.77 -8.93
N GLY A 456 -4.10 3.46 -8.69
CA GLY A 456 -3.07 2.65 -8.03
C GLY A 456 -2.90 2.98 -6.55
N ILE A 457 -4.00 3.20 -5.83
CA ILE A 457 -4.04 3.37 -4.37
C ILE A 457 -5.02 2.43 -3.66
N VAL A 458 -5.69 1.55 -4.41
CA VAL A 458 -6.75 0.68 -3.85
C VAL A 458 -6.21 -0.27 -2.78
N THR A 459 -4.98 -0.79 -2.95
CA THR A 459 -4.37 -1.70 -1.98
C THR A 459 -4.11 -0.99 -0.66
N GLU A 460 -3.53 0.20 -0.70
CA GLU A 460 -3.28 1.03 0.47
C GLU A 460 -4.58 1.47 1.15
N ALA A 461 -5.66 1.68 0.38
CA ALA A 461 -6.99 1.96 0.92
C ALA A 461 -7.57 0.73 1.65
N MET A 462 -7.52 -0.46 1.04
CA MET A 462 -7.97 -1.71 1.66
C MET A 462 -7.21 -1.99 2.96
N ASP A 463 -5.89 -1.80 2.93
CA ASP A 463 -5.04 -2.01 4.10
C ASP A 463 -5.30 -0.99 5.20
N ALA A 464 -5.67 0.26 4.87
CA ALA A 464 -5.98 1.30 5.84
C ALA A 464 -7.41 1.22 6.40
N GLY A 465 -8.35 0.67 5.65
CA GLY A 465 -9.77 0.62 6.00
C GLY A 465 -10.22 -0.63 6.76
N ILE A 466 -11.53 -0.76 6.92
CA ILE A 466 -12.22 -1.95 7.41
C ILE A 466 -13.36 -2.31 6.47
N TRP A 467 -13.56 -3.58 6.17
CA TRP A 467 -14.68 -4.01 5.33
C TRP A 467 -16.01 -3.88 6.08
N LEU A 468 -17.01 -3.31 5.40
CA LEU A 468 -18.38 -3.26 5.87
C LEU A 468 -19.11 -4.46 5.28
N TYR A 469 -19.36 -5.48 6.12
CA TYR A 469 -19.95 -6.75 5.67
C TYR A 469 -21.46 -6.70 5.54
N GLY A 470 -22.11 -5.67 6.07
CA GLY A 470 -23.55 -5.61 6.04
C GLY A 470 -24.12 -4.44 6.84
N GLN A 471 -25.44 -4.48 6.98
CA GLN A 471 -26.19 -3.52 7.75
C GLN A 471 -27.18 -4.24 8.66
N THR A 472 -27.34 -3.73 9.88
CA THR A 472 -28.39 -4.17 10.82
C THR A 472 -29.22 -2.97 11.24
N VAL A 473 -30.54 -3.09 11.17
CA VAL A 473 -31.50 -2.03 11.52
C VAL A 473 -32.39 -2.51 12.65
N PHE A 474 -32.51 -1.68 13.67
CA PHE A 474 -33.43 -1.80 14.78
C PHE A 474 -34.43 -0.65 14.74
N VAL A 475 -35.72 -0.96 14.80
CA VAL A 475 -36.80 0.02 14.92
C VAL A 475 -37.49 -0.22 16.26
N ASN A 476 -37.55 0.81 17.10
CA ASN A 476 -38.14 0.75 18.44
C ASN A 476 -37.62 -0.43 19.28
N GLY A 477 -36.32 -0.73 19.18
CA GLY A 477 -35.65 -1.81 19.90
C GLY A 477 -35.84 -3.21 19.32
N VAL A 478 -36.62 -3.36 18.23
CA VAL A 478 -36.81 -4.64 17.52
C VAL A 478 -35.93 -4.66 16.28
N GLN A 479 -35.15 -5.72 16.08
CA GLN A 479 -34.41 -5.92 14.84
C GLN A 479 -35.39 -6.14 13.68
N THR A 480 -35.46 -5.21 12.73
CA THR A 480 -36.34 -5.28 11.57
C THR A 480 -35.62 -5.82 10.34
N HIS A 481 -34.37 -5.41 10.14
CA HIS A 481 -33.59 -5.77 8.96
C HIS A 481 -32.16 -6.16 9.33
N GLN A 482 -31.63 -7.16 8.63
CA GLN A 482 -30.22 -7.49 8.62
C GLN A 482 -29.86 -7.96 7.23
N VAL A 483 -28.98 -7.22 6.56
CA VAL A 483 -28.48 -7.54 5.23
C VAL A 483 -27.00 -7.86 5.34
N ASP A 484 -26.58 -8.94 4.68
CA ASP A 484 -25.20 -9.36 4.55
C ASP A 484 -24.77 -9.17 3.09
N TRP A 485 -23.69 -8.43 2.88
CA TRP A 485 -23.13 -8.08 1.58
C TRP A 485 -21.94 -8.96 1.19
N SER A 486 -21.56 -9.94 2.01
CA SER A 486 -20.41 -10.83 1.76
C SER A 486 -20.60 -11.79 0.57
N GLY A 487 -21.82 -11.92 0.02
CA GLY A 487 -22.15 -12.79 -1.11
C GLY A 487 -22.31 -12.09 -2.47
N LEU A 488 -21.93 -10.81 -2.60
CA LEU A 488 -22.02 -10.06 -3.86
C LEU A 488 -20.80 -10.30 -4.76
N ASP A 489 -20.57 -11.57 -5.12
CA ASP A 489 -19.38 -12.05 -5.83
C ASP A 489 -19.21 -11.45 -7.24
N GLU A 490 -20.28 -10.90 -7.84
CA GLU A 490 -20.23 -10.25 -9.15
C GLU A 490 -19.58 -8.86 -9.15
N LEU A 491 -19.35 -8.27 -7.97
CA LEU A 491 -18.71 -6.96 -7.84
C LEU A 491 -17.22 -7.10 -7.56
N PRO A 492 -16.37 -6.26 -8.16
CA PRO A 492 -14.93 -6.34 -7.95
C PRO A 492 -14.51 -5.92 -6.54
N TYR A 493 -15.33 -5.12 -5.85
CA TYR A 493 -15.07 -4.59 -4.53
C TYR A 493 -16.33 -4.56 -3.68
N ALA A 494 -16.15 -4.67 -2.36
CA ALA A 494 -17.18 -4.44 -1.35
C ALA A 494 -17.12 -2.99 -0.80
N HIS A 495 -18.06 -2.66 0.09
CA HIS A 495 -18.09 -1.37 0.78
C HIS A 495 -16.99 -1.31 1.85
N LEU A 496 -16.14 -0.29 1.80
CA LEU A 496 -15.03 -0.10 2.73
C LEU A 496 -15.30 1.09 3.67
N GLY A 497 -15.07 0.90 4.97
CA GLY A 497 -15.03 1.98 5.95
C GLY A 497 -13.62 2.56 6.05
N LEU A 498 -13.43 3.80 5.59
CA LEU A 498 -12.14 4.51 5.64
C LEU A 498 -12.38 5.97 6.04
N PRO A 499 -11.90 6.40 7.21
CA PRO A 499 -12.02 7.80 7.63
C PRO A 499 -11.42 8.77 6.60
N GLN A 500 -12.08 9.90 6.38
CA GLN A 500 -11.63 10.89 5.42
C GLN A 500 -10.19 11.38 5.63
N TYR A 501 -9.68 11.48 6.86
CA TYR A 501 -8.27 11.87 7.08
C TYR A 501 -7.30 10.85 6.48
N ASP A 502 -7.62 9.56 6.51
CA ASP A 502 -6.83 8.52 5.85
C ASP A 502 -7.00 8.58 4.33
N THR A 503 -8.22 8.85 3.84
CA THR A 503 -8.48 9.09 2.41
C THR A 503 -7.65 10.26 1.89
N GLU A 504 -7.65 11.41 2.56
CA GLU A 504 -6.85 12.58 2.19
C GLU A 504 -5.34 12.29 2.27
N ARG A 505 -4.89 11.54 3.28
CA ARG A 505 -3.49 11.11 3.40
C ARG A 505 -3.07 10.25 2.20
N LEU A 506 -3.86 9.25 1.83
CA LEU A 506 -3.56 8.37 0.70
C LEU A 506 -3.55 9.13 -0.63
N LEU A 507 -4.57 9.96 -0.87
CA LEU A 507 -4.64 10.79 -2.09
C LEU A 507 -3.51 11.83 -2.14
N THR A 508 -3.14 12.45 -1.01
CA THR A 508 -2.00 13.37 -0.95
C THR A 508 -0.69 12.65 -1.24
N GLY A 509 -0.50 11.43 -0.71
CA GLY A 509 0.65 10.59 -1.02
C GLY A 509 0.75 10.26 -2.51
N LYS A 510 -0.38 9.92 -3.14
CA LYS A 510 -0.44 9.69 -4.58
C LYS A 510 -0.16 10.94 -5.40
N LEU A 511 -0.71 12.08 -5.02
CA LEU A 511 -0.45 13.34 -5.69
C LEU A 511 1.03 13.74 -5.62
N THR A 512 1.63 13.53 -4.45
CA THR A 512 3.07 13.76 -4.20
C THR A 512 3.95 12.88 -5.06
N SER A 513 3.61 11.60 -5.24
CA SER A 513 4.38 10.70 -6.10
C SER A 513 4.31 11.07 -7.59
N LEU A 514 3.33 11.90 -7.98
CA LEU A 514 3.23 12.50 -9.31
C LEU A 514 3.94 13.87 -9.42
N GLY A 515 4.65 14.30 -8.36
CA GLY A 515 5.43 15.53 -8.34
C GLY A 515 4.61 16.80 -8.04
N VAL A 516 3.36 16.67 -7.60
CA VAL A 516 2.51 17.82 -7.24
C VAL A 516 2.36 17.90 -5.72
N GLN A 517 2.57 19.10 -5.17
CA GLN A 517 2.41 19.40 -3.74
C GLN A 517 1.16 20.25 -3.51
N VAL A 518 0.55 20.10 -2.33
CA VAL A 518 -0.55 20.96 -1.90
C VAL A 518 0.02 22.18 -1.20
N GLU A 519 -0.34 23.38 -1.69
CA GLU A 519 -0.03 24.65 -1.05
C GLU A 519 -1.05 24.93 0.06
N ARG A 520 -0.65 24.65 1.30
CA ARG A 520 -1.49 24.81 2.49
C ARG A 520 -1.36 26.20 3.09
N GLY A 521 -2.42 26.66 3.77
CA GLY A 521 -2.51 28.03 4.29
C GLY A 521 -2.69 29.09 3.19
N VAL A 522 -3.17 28.68 2.01
CA VAL A 522 -3.38 29.56 0.85
C VAL A 522 -4.87 29.58 0.51
N GLU A 523 -5.50 30.74 0.66
CA GLU A 523 -6.92 30.95 0.44
C GLU A 523 -7.19 31.63 -0.91
N LEU A 524 -8.14 31.12 -1.70
CA LEU A 524 -8.67 31.88 -2.83
C LEU A 524 -9.57 33.02 -2.31
N ALA A 525 -9.11 34.26 -2.44
CA ALA A 525 -9.84 35.44 -2.00
C ALA A 525 -10.84 35.95 -3.06
N ALA A 526 -10.45 35.92 -4.33
CA ALA A 526 -11.28 36.36 -5.46
C ALA A 526 -10.74 35.80 -6.78
N PHE A 527 -11.56 35.82 -7.82
CA PHE A 527 -11.12 35.52 -9.19
C PHE A 527 -11.98 36.26 -10.23
N THR A 528 -11.42 36.43 -11.42
CA THR A 528 -12.11 36.88 -12.63
C THR A 528 -11.71 35.97 -13.79
N GLN A 529 -12.55 35.85 -14.81
CA GLN A 529 -12.24 35.06 -16.01
C GLN A 529 -12.51 35.84 -17.29
N ASP A 530 -11.78 35.47 -18.34
CA ASP A 530 -11.93 35.95 -19.71
C ASP A 530 -11.89 34.76 -20.68
N ASP A 531 -11.89 35.05 -21.99
CA ASP A 531 -11.90 34.01 -23.02
C ASP A 531 -10.62 33.17 -23.06
N GLU A 532 -9.53 33.59 -22.41
CA GLU A 532 -8.23 32.91 -22.42
C GLU A 532 -7.90 32.20 -21.10
N GLY A 533 -8.44 32.65 -19.96
CA GLY A 533 -8.12 32.05 -18.67
C GLY A 533 -8.85 32.64 -17.46
N VAL A 534 -8.38 32.23 -16.28
CA VAL A 534 -8.85 32.66 -14.97
C VAL A 534 -7.70 33.35 -14.25
N THR A 535 -7.95 34.58 -13.77
CA THR A 535 -7.04 35.33 -12.91
C THR A 535 -7.53 35.23 -11.47
N ALA A 536 -6.74 34.61 -10.61
CA ALA A 536 -7.07 34.32 -9.22
C ALA A 536 -6.20 35.14 -8.25
N GLN A 537 -6.81 35.64 -7.18
CA GLN A 537 -6.13 36.29 -6.07
C GLN A 537 -6.05 35.30 -4.90
N LEU A 538 -4.83 34.92 -4.55
CA LEU A 538 -4.50 33.96 -3.49
C LEU A 538 -3.95 34.71 -2.29
N ARG A 539 -4.51 34.49 -1.11
CA ARG A 539 -4.05 35.05 0.16
C ARG A 539 -3.24 34.00 0.90
N HIS A 540 -1.99 34.31 1.20
CA HIS A 540 -1.07 33.48 1.96
C HIS A 540 -1.26 33.67 3.46
N ALA A 541 -0.77 32.72 4.26
CA ALA A 541 -0.90 32.72 5.72
C ALA A 541 -0.23 33.94 6.39
N ASP A 542 0.77 34.55 5.76
CA ASP A 542 1.43 35.78 6.21
C ASP A 542 0.63 37.07 5.89
N GLY A 543 -0.54 36.92 5.25
CA GLY A 543 -1.40 38.02 4.80
C GLY A 543 -1.05 38.57 3.42
N GLY A 544 0.03 38.09 2.79
CA GLY A 544 0.41 38.44 1.43
C GLY A 544 -0.67 38.02 0.43
N VAL A 545 -0.86 38.83 -0.63
CA VAL A 545 -1.78 38.52 -1.71
C VAL A 545 -1.00 38.36 -3.01
N GLU A 546 -1.12 37.19 -3.61
CA GLU A 546 -0.55 36.82 -4.88
C GLU A 546 -1.65 36.84 -5.96
N THR A 547 -1.33 37.37 -7.14
CA THR A 547 -2.20 37.21 -8.32
C THR A 547 -1.57 36.19 -9.26
N THR A 548 -2.32 35.14 -9.59
CA THR A 548 -1.90 34.08 -10.51
C THR A 548 -2.90 33.93 -11.64
N ARG A 549 -2.44 33.43 -12.80
CA ARG A 549 -3.28 33.12 -13.95
C ARG A 549 -3.20 31.62 -14.27
N ALA A 550 -4.35 31.01 -14.54
CA ALA A 550 -4.49 29.63 -14.99
C ALA A 550 -5.46 29.57 -16.19
N GLN A 551 -5.44 28.50 -16.98
CA GLN A 551 -6.41 28.34 -18.08
C GLN A 551 -7.81 27.98 -17.55
N TYR A 552 -7.85 27.22 -16.45
CA TYR A 552 -9.08 26.77 -15.80
C TYR A 552 -8.96 26.80 -14.28
N LEU A 553 -10.10 26.92 -13.60
CA LEU A 553 -10.21 26.85 -12.15
C LEU A 553 -11.27 25.80 -11.76
N VAL A 554 -10.93 24.92 -10.81
CA VAL A 554 -11.88 23.96 -10.23
C VAL A 554 -12.04 24.23 -8.74
N GLY A 555 -13.25 24.60 -8.32
CA GLY A 555 -13.65 24.80 -6.94
C GLY A 555 -14.04 23.49 -6.27
N CYS A 556 -13.18 23.01 -5.38
CA CYS A 556 -13.38 21.86 -4.49
C CYS A 556 -13.33 22.30 -3.01
N ASP A 557 -13.70 23.56 -2.75
CA ASP A 557 -13.55 24.29 -1.49
C ASP A 557 -14.75 24.17 -0.53
N GLY A 558 -15.56 23.14 -0.76
CA GLY A 558 -16.55 22.62 0.18
C GLY A 558 -17.84 23.44 0.32
N ALA A 559 -18.57 23.18 1.41
CA ALA A 559 -19.91 23.73 1.62
C ALA A 559 -19.97 25.28 1.64
N HIS A 560 -18.88 25.96 1.96
CA HIS A 560 -18.75 27.42 1.97
C HIS A 560 -17.92 27.95 0.80
N SER A 561 -17.96 27.25 -0.34
CA SER A 561 -17.18 27.54 -1.54
C SER A 561 -17.20 29.03 -1.93
N ALA A 562 -16.00 29.62 -1.96
CA ALA A 562 -15.74 30.93 -2.52
C ALA A 562 -15.88 30.91 -4.04
N VAL A 563 -15.55 29.79 -4.69
CA VAL A 563 -15.71 29.60 -6.14
C VAL A 563 -17.18 29.63 -6.54
N ARG A 564 -18.03 28.83 -5.88
CA ARG A 564 -19.49 28.83 -6.09
C ARG A 564 -20.07 30.23 -5.91
N SER A 565 -19.69 30.89 -4.82
CA SER A 565 -20.18 32.23 -4.49
C SER A 565 -19.72 33.27 -5.51
N GLY A 566 -18.46 33.21 -5.95
CA GLY A 566 -17.90 34.10 -6.96
C GLY A 566 -18.51 33.94 -8.36
N LEU A 567 -18.98 32.73 -8.68
CA LEU A 567 -19.77 32.48 -9.90
C LEU A 567 -21.25 32.87 -9.78
N GLY A 568 -21.72 33.20 -8.58
CA GLY A 568 -23.15 33.49 -8.34
C GLY A 568 -24.06 32.27 -8.50
N LEU A 569 -23.53 31.05 -8.42
CA LEU A 569 -24.31 29.82 -8.51
C LEU A 569 -25.25 29.67 -7.32
N GLN A 570 -26.47 29.21 -7.57
CA GLN A 570 -27.54 29.13 -6.56
C GLN A 570 -27.93 27.68 -6.32
N PHE A 571 -28.32 27.36 -5.08
CA PHE A 571 -28.91 26.05 -4.80
C PHE A 571 -30.33 25.98 -5.37
N GLU A 572 -30.59 25.00 -6.23
CA GLU A 572 -31.89 24.75 -6.85
C GLU A 572 -32.92 24.42 -5.77
N GLY A 573 -34.05 25.13 -5.76
CA GLY A 573 -35.07 25.01 -4.71
C GLY A 573 -34.67 25.63 -3.36
N GLY A 574 -33.50 26.25 -3.26
CA GLY A 574 -32.94 26.79 -2.02
C GLY A 574 -32.13 25.74 -1.25
N LEU A 575 -31.30 26.22 -0.31
CA LEU A 575 -30.53 25.35 0.57
C LEU A 575 -31.42 24.91 1.74
N SER A 576 -31.80 23.64 1.74
CA SER A 576 -32.62 23.06 2.79
C SER A 576 -31.77 22.56 3.97
N MET A 577 -32.32 22.64 5.17
CA MET A 577 -31.66 22.21 6.40
C MET A 577 -32.60 21.32 7.20
N PHE A 578 -32.04 20.27 7.79
CA PHE A 578 -32.77 19.50 8.80
C PHE A 578 -32.96 20.39 10.03
N PRO A 579 -34.16 20.40 10.65
CA PRO A 579 -34.40 21.23 11.82
C PRO A 579 -33.56 20.79 13.03
N GLN A 580 -33.22 19.51 13.11
CA GLN A 580 -32.44 18.94 14.20
C GLN A 580 -30.93 19.19 14.04
N LEU A 581 -30.25 19.39 15.16
CA LEU A 581 -28.81 19.20 15.27
C LEU A 581 -28.46 17.72 15.46
N PHE A 582 -27.31 17.35 14.94
CA PHE A 582 -26.74 16.01 15.03
C PHE A 582 -25.43 16.06 15.80
N MET A 583 -25.12 14.95 16.47
CA MET A 583 -23.90 14.71 17.20
C MET A 583 -23.15 13.53 16.57
N LEU A 584 -21.83 13.65 16.47
CA LEU A 584 -20.88 12.62 16.09
C LEU A 584 -19.93 12.32 17.23
N GLY A 585 -19.47 11.07 17.32
CA GLY A 585 -18.42 10.65 18.24
C GLY A 585 -17.65 9.43 17.75
N ASP A 586 -16.33 9.44 17.91
CA ASP A 586 -15.46 8.27 17.71
C ASP A 586 -15.16 7.62 19.05
N VAL A 587 -15.74 6.45 19.29
CA VAL A 587 -15.64 5.73 20.57
C VAL A 587 -15.36 4.25 20.33
N ASP A 588 -14.87 3.59 21.37
CA ASP A 588 -14.91 2.13 21.46
C ASP A 588 -16.26 1.72 22.08
N VAL A 589 -16.98 0.80 21.45
CA VAL A 589 -18.31 0.32 21.88
C VAL A 589 -18.24 -1.17 22.20
N ASP A 590 -18.58 -1.53 23.43
CA ASP A 590 -18.66 -2.92 23.88
C ASP A 590 -20.10 -3.43 23.80
N TRP A 591 -20.35 -4.36 22.88
CA TRP A 591 -21.64 -4.98 22.61
C TRP A 591 -21.48 -6.33 21.89
N ASP A 592 -22.56 -7.11 21.80
CA ASP A 592 -22.57 -8.45 21.16
C ASP A 592 -23.15 -8.43 19.72
N LEU A 593 -23.19 -7.27 19.07
CA LEU A 593 -23.70 -7.16 17.70
C LEU A 593 -22.69 -7.65 16.65
N PRO A 594 -23.14 -8.07 15.44
CA PRO A 594 -22.26 -8.58 14.39
C PRO A 594 -21.14 -7.59 14.05
N ALA A 595 -19.88 -8.07 14.10
CA ALA A 595 -18.73 -7.26 13.76
C ALA A 595 -18.73 -6.85 12.29
N GLY A 596 -18.32 -5.61 12.00
CA GLY A 596 -18.24 -5.10 10.63
C GLY A 596 -19.59 -4.72 10.01
N HIS A 597 -20.70 -4.82 10.74
CA HIS A 597 -21.98 -4.28 10.30
C HIS A 597 -22.09 -2.80 10.63
N LEU A 598 -22.67 -2.03 9.69
CA LEU A 598 -23.24 -0.72 10.01
C LEU A 598 -24.54 -0.93 10.78
N VAL A 599 -24.64 -0.38 11.98
CA VAL A 599 -25.80 -0.59 12.85
C VAL A 599 -26.62 0.69 12.93
N ARG A 600 -27.93 0.59 12.71
CA ARG A 600 -28.88 1.70 12.84
C ARG A 600 -29.92 1.35 13.89
N PHE A 601 -30.14 2.25 14.84
CA PHE A 601 -31.30 2.25 15.73
C PHE A 601 -32.14 3.46 15.37
N VAL A 602 -33.43 3.24 15.18
CA VAL A 602 -34.40 4.27 14.83
C VAL A 602 -35.57 4.18 15.81
N ARG A 603 -36.03 5.33 16.29
CA ARG A 603 -37.24 5.44 17.11
C ARG A 603 -38.32 6.15 16.32
N ILE A 604 -39.49 5.51 16.28
CA ILE A 604 -40.68 5.96 15.56
C ILE A 604 -41.87 5.86 16.53
N GLU A 605 -42.46 6.98 16.92
CA GLU A 605 -43.54 7.01 17.94
C GLU A 605 -44.96 6.95 17.35
N ASN A 606 -45.14 7.29 16.06
CA ASN A 606 -46.40 7.18 15.27
C ASN A 606 -46.09 6.79 13.81
N GLU A 607 -47.09 6.48 12.97
CA GLU A 607 -46.91 5.91 11.60
C GLU A 607 -45.85 6.62 10.72
N ASP A 608 -45.49 7.88 10.98
CA ASP A 608 -44.38 8.59 10.29
C ASP A 608 -43.56 9.53 11.21
N ASP A 609 -43.63 9.42 12.54
CA ASP A 609 -42.97 10.37 13.44
C ASP A 609 -41.62 9.87 13.95
N PHE A 610 -40.56 10.26 13.25
CA PHE A 610 -39.17 9.96 13.58
C PHE A 610 -38.69 10.79 14.79
N THR A 611 -38.49 10.14 15.94
CA THR A 611 -38.15 10.82 17.21
C THR A 611 -36.73 10.56 17.71
N GLY A 612 -35.99 9.62 17.10
CA GLY A 612 -34.61 9.33 17.49
C GLY A 612 -33.85 8.47 16.49
N MET A 613 -32.52 8.67 16.45
CA MET A 613 -31.61 7.77 15.72
C MET A 613 -30.27 7.60 16.40
N LEU A 614 -29.67 6.44 16.20
CA LEU A 614 -28.28 6.15 16.51
C LEU A 614 -27.71 5.31 15.36
N VAL A 615 -26.67 5.80 14.70
CA VAL A 615 -25.98 5.11 13.62
C VAL A 615 -24.55 4.85 14.06
N CYS A 616 -24.14 3.59 14.01
CA CYS A 616 -22.80 3.15 14.39
C CYS A 616 -22.11 2.57 13.16
N VAL A 617 -21.06 3.27 12.70
CA VAL A 617 -20.25 2.84 11.55
C VAL A 617 -18.92 2.29 12.07
N PRO A 618 -18.59 1.02 11.80
CA PRO A 618 -17.34 0.44 12.29
C PRO A 618 -16.15 1.12 11.62
N LEU A 619 -15.09 1.32 12.40
CA LEU A 619 -13.81 1.88 11.98
C LEU A 619 -12.69 0.89 12.27
N LYS A 620 -11.56 1.04 11.58
CA LYS A 620 -10.37 0.23 11.89
C LYS A 620 -9.93 0.45 13.34
N GLY A 621 -9.91 -0.64 14.11
CA GLY A 621 -9.62 -0.66 15.53
C GLY A 621 -10.52 -1.65 16.27
N ARG A 622 -10.06 -2.18 17.41
CA ARG A 622 -10.88 -3.10 18.22
C ARG A 622 -12.09 -2.34 18.75
N ASN A 623 -13.29 -2.82 18.44
CA ASN A 623 -14.56 -2.26 18.93
C ASN A 623 -14.75 -0.77 18.58
N ARG A 624 -14.05 -0.24 17.58
CA ARG A 624 -14.08 1.19 17.27
C ARG A 624 -15.24 1.53 16.32
N TYR A 625 -16.06 2.51 16.70
CA TYR A 625 -17.19 2.98 15.89
C TYR A 625 -17.22 4.50 15.80
N ARG A 626 -17.67 5.02 14.65
CA ARG A 626 -18.24 6.36 14.56
C ARG A 626 -19.71 6.29 14.84
N ILE A 627 -20.12 7.01 15.87
CA ILE A 627 -21.49 7.21 16.27
C ILE A 627 -22.03 8.49 15.62
N ALA A 628 -23.23 8.43 15.08
CA ALA A 628 -24.01 9.58 14.63
C ALA A 628 -25.42 9.50 15.21
N THR A 629 -25.87 10.55 15.88
CA THR A 629 -27.18 10.61 16.56
C THR A 629 -27.72 12.03 16.57
N LEU A 630 -28.94 12.24 17.07
CA LEU A 630 -29.45 13.58 17.33
C LEU A 630 -28.65 14.23 18.47
N ALA A 631 -28.34 15.51 18.35
CA ALA A 631 -27.71 16.23 19.45
C ALA A 631 -28.68 16.33 20.64
N PRO A 632 -28.21 16.13 21.89
CA PRO A 632 -28.98 16.34 23.10
C PRO A 632 -29.75 17.68 23.14
N GLN A 633 -30.93 17.67 23.78
CA GLN A 633 -31.84 18.83 23.83
C GLN A 633 -31.15 20.11 24.33
N LYS A 634 -30.19 20.00 25.25
CA LYS A 634 -29.38 21.13 25.74
C LYS A 634 -28.73 21.95 24.61
N TRP A 635 -28.28 21.30 23.52
CA TRP A 635 -27.71 21.99 22.36
C TRP A 635 -28.77 22.39 21.34
N GLN A 636 -29.86 21.62 21.21
CA GLN A 636 -31.00 22.00 20.38
C GLN A 636 -31.58 23.35 20.85
N ASP A 637 -31.77 23.51 22.17
CA ASP A 637 -32.30 24.72 22.78
C ASP A 637 -31.31 25.89 22.68
N ALA A 638 -30.02 25.61 22.90
CA ALA A 638 -28.97 26.65 22.91
C ALA A 638 -28.68 27.24 21.51
N VAL A 639 -28.83 26.45 20.45
CA VAL A 639 -28.59 26.88 19.06
C VAL A 639 -29.90 27.32 18.37
N GLY A 640 -31.04 26.77 18.80
CA GLY A 640 -32.36 27.07 18.23
C GLY A 640 -32.46 26.72 16.74
N SER A 641 -33.28 27.45 15.98
CA SER A 641 -33.45 27.25 14.53
C SER A 641 -32.38 27.92 13.66
N GLY A 642 -31.42 28.64 14.24
CA GLY A 642 -30.38 29.37 13.51
C GLY A 642 -29.33 28.49 12.82
N ALA A 643 -28.54 29.06 11.92
CA ALA A 643 -27.36 28.39 11.37
C ALA A 643 -26.31 28.21 12.47
N VAL A 644 -25.66 27.04 12.53
CA VAL A 644 -24.51 26.81 13.41
C VAL A 644 -23.40 27.83 13.05
N PRO A 645 -22.93 28.67 13.99
CA PRO A 645 -21.95 29.71 13.71
C PRO A 645 -20.66 29.17 13.09
N ALA A 646 -20.07 29.94 12.17
CA ALA A 646 -18.72 29.65 11.67
C ALA A 646 -17.73 29.81 12.84
N GLY A 647 -17.02 28.75 13.21
CA GLY A 647 -16.20 28.73 14.42
C GLY A 647 -16.93 28.19 15.66
N PHE A 648 -17.98 27.38 15.50
CA PHE A 648 -18.74 26.69 16.56
C PHE A 648 -17.95 26.28 17.82
N TRP A 649 -16.73 25.75 17.65
CA TRP A 649 -15.83 25.32 18.73
C TRP A 649 -15.28 26.44 19.62
N GLN A 650 -15.46 27.69 19.22
CA GLN A 650 -15.11 28.87 20.01
C GLN A 650 -16.25 29.28 20.94
N GLU A 651 -17.47 28.78 20.71
CA GLU A 651 -18.69 29.19 21.42
C GLU A 651 -19.36 28.06 22.22
N TYR A 652 -19.11 26.78 21.90
CA TYR A 652 -19.76 25.64 22.57
C TYR A 652 -18.79 24.49 22.89
N GLU A 653 -18.99 23.86 24.05
CA GLU A 653 -18.22 22.67 24.46
C GLU A 653 -18.53 21.47 23.54
N PRO A 654 -17.50 20.69 23.14
CA PRO A 654 -17.69 19.49 22.35
C PRO A 654 -18.46 18.41 23.11
N PRO A 655 -19.15 17.50 22.39
CA PRO A 655 -19.80 16.38 23.04
C PRO A 655 -18.84 15.52 23.86
N THR A 656 -19.27 15.14 25.06
CA THR A 656 -18.48 14.33 25.98
C THR A 656 -18.79 12.85 25.81
N LEU A 657 -17.95 11.98 26.40
CA LEU A 657 -18.21 10.54 26.43
C LEU A 657 -19.55 10.23 27.11
N ALA A 658 -19.93 11.01 28.13
CA ALA A 658 -21.21 10.86 28.81
C ALA A 658 -22.40 11.17 27.89
N ASP A 659 -22.26 12.13 26.97
CA ASP A 659 -23.30 12.43 25.98
C ASP A 659 -23.46 11.28 24.96
N VAL A 660 -22.34 10.68 24.54
CA VAL A 660 -22.35 9.50 23.65
C VAL A 660 -22.96 8.29 24.37
N GLN A 661 -22.55 8.03 25.62
CA GLN A 661 -23.12 6.95 26.44
C GLN A 661 -24.62 7.14 26.63
N ALA A 662 -25.10 8.36 26.91
CA ALA A 662 -26.53 8.62 27.08
C ALA A 662 -27.34 8.32 25.80
N ALA A 663 -26.79 8.60 24.61
CA ALA A 663 -27.44 8.25 23.35
C ALA A 663 -27.49 6.72 23.13
N ILE A 664 -26.45 6.01 23.55
CA ILE A 664 -26.39 4.53 23.52
C ILE A 664 -27.36 3.93 24.54
N ASP A 665 -27.44 4.47 25.76
CA ASP A 665 -28.36 3.99 26.80
C ASP A 665 -29.83 4.16 26.39
N ASP A 666 -30.14 5.21 25.62
CA ASP A 666 -31.50 5.47 25.14
C ASP A 666 -31.91 4.55 23.97
N GLN A 667 -31.03 4.30 23.00
CA GLN A 667 -31.41 3.63 21.74
C GLN A 667 -30.74 2.26 21.51
N GLY A 668 -29.57 2.03 22.12
CA GLY A 668 -28.75 0.85 21.91
C GLY A 668 -29.15 -0.34 22.79
N PRO A 669 -28.49 -1.51 22.61
CA PRO A 669 -28.76 -2.69 23.41
C PRO A 669 -28.45 -2.46 24.90
N PRO A 670 -29.28 -2.97 25.84
CA PRO A 670 -29.02 -2.84 27.27
C PRO A 670 -27.64 -3.40 27.67
N GLY A 671 -26.89 -2.65 28.48
CA GLY A 671 -25.56 -3.04 28.94
C GLY A 671 -24.42 -2.66 28.00
N THR A 672 -24.71 -2.01 26.87
CA THR A 672 -23.67 -1.47 25.96
C THR A 672 -22.88 -0.36 26.64
N THR A 673 -21.56 -0.40 26.55
CA THR A 673 -20.69 0.66 27.09
C THR A 673 -19.84 1.31 26.02
N ALA A 674 -19.73 2.64 26.07
CA ALA A 674 -18.80 3.43 25.28
C ALA A 674 -17.59 3.84 26.10
N SER A 675 -16.42 3.80 25.48
CA SER A 675 -15.17 4.24 26.09
C SER A 675 -14.27 4.93 25.05
N ASN A 676 -13.20 5.55 25.52
CA ASN A 676 -12.13 6.09 24.66
C ASN A 676 -12.65 7.04 23.56
N LEU A 677 -13.31 8.13 23.98
CA LEU A 677 -13.75 9.17 23.06
C LEU A 677 -12.54 9.88 22.45
N ARG A 678 -12.29 9.62 21.16
CA ARG A 678 -11.15 10.18 20.41
C ARG A 678 -11.47 11.52 19.77
N TRP A 679 -12.72 11.69 19.39
CA TRP A 679 -13.21 12.89 18.71
C TRP A 679 -14.73 12.95 18.81
N SER A 680 -15.29 14.15 18.81
CA SER A 680 -16.73 14.38 18.73
C SER A 680 -17.02 15.67 17.99
N SER A 681 -18.25 15.83 17.50
CA SER A 681 -18.73 17.08 16.89
C SER A 681 -20.24 17.17 16.88
N ILE A 682 -20.76 18.40 16.84
CA ILE A 682 -22.15 18.60 16.42
C ILE A 682 -22.21 19.34 15.10
N PHE A 683 -23.28 19.13 14.35
CA PHE A 683 -23.49 19.76 13.06
C PHE A 683 -24.96 19.78 12.70
N ARG A 684 -25.32 20.67 11.77
CA ARG A 684 -26.62 20.62 11.09
C ARG A 684 -26.43 20.03 9.70
N ILE A 685 -27.34 19.14 9.33
CA ILE A 685 -27.37 18.59 7.98
C ILE A 685 -27.97 19.63 7.05
N LYS A 686 -27.24 19.93 5.97
CA LYS A 686 -27.70 20.76 4.86
C LYS A 686 -27.73 19.88 3.62
N HIS A 687 -28.69 20.13 2.73
CA HIS A 687 -28.73 19.46 1.45
C HIS A 687 -29.16 20.41 0.35
N GLY A 688 -28.68 20.15 -0.85
CA GLY A 688 -28.99 20.95 -2.02
C GLY A 688 -27.98 20.73 -3.13
N ILE A 689 -28.34 21.11 -4.34
CA ILE A 689 -27.49 21.05 -5.52
C ILE A 689 -27.49 22.40 -6.22
N VAL A 690 -26.35 22.82 -6.77
CA VAL A 690 -26.27 24.07 -7.54
C VAL A 690 -26.97 23.94 -8.90
N ASP A 691 -27.45 25.08 -9.40
CA ASP A 691 -28.15 25.20 -10.67
C ASP A 691 -27.26 24.91 -11.89
N ARG A 692 -25.95 25.17 -11.79
CA ARG A 692 -24.92 24.84 -12.80
C ARG A 692 -23.62 24.42 -12.14
N TYR A 693 -22.92 23.45 -12.73
CA TYR A 693 -21.62 22.96 -12.25
C TYR A 693 -20.43 23.72 -12.87
N ARG A 694 -20.71 24.58 -13.85
CA ARG A 694 -19.71 25.31 -14.63
C ARG A 694 -20.26 26.67 -15.06
N GLU A 695 -19.38 27.66 -15.11
CA GLU A 695 -19.60 28.92 -15.82
C GLU A 695 -18.27 29.32 -16.50
N GLY A 696 -18.23 29.28 -17.84
CA GLY A 696 -17.01 29.59 -18.60
C GLY A 696 -15.85 28.63 -18.29
N ARG A 697 -14.73 29.14 -17.82
CA ARG A 697 -13.50 28.39 -17.50
C ARG A 697 -13.43 27.93 -16.04
N VAL A 698 -14.51 28.10 -15.29
CA VAL A 698 -14.57 27.82 -13.85
C VAL A 698 -15.62 26.76 -13.56
N PHE A 699 -15.24 25.77 -12.75
CA PHE A 699 -16.03 24.59 -12.40
C PHE A 699 -16.18 24.46 -10.89
N VAL A 700 -17.22 23.79 -10.43
CA VAL A 700 -17.40 23.38 -9.02
C VAL A 700 -17.64 21.87 -8.93
N ALA A 701 -17.10 21.24 -7.90
CA ALA A 701 -17.21 19.78 -7.68
C ALA A 701 -17.31 19.42 -6.19
N GLY A 702 -17.88 18.25 -5.88
CA GLY A 702 -18.10 17.80 -4.50
C GLY A 702 -19.01 18.74 -3.72
N ASP A 703 -18.72 18.96 -2.44
CA ASP A 703 -19.49 19.83 -1.54
C ASP A 703 -19.63 21.30 -2.01
N ALA A 704 -18.78 21.74 -2.95
CA ALA A 704 -18.96 23.04 -3.60
C ALA A 704 -20.19 23.07 -4.53
N ALA A 705 -20.53 21.93 -5.15
CA ALA A 705 -21.61 21.76 -6.11
C ALA A 705 -22.87 21.10 -5.51
N HIS A 706 -22.72 20.14 -4.61
CA HIS A 706 -23.83 19.39 -4.03
C HIS A 706 -23.58 19.04 -2.57
N LEU A 707 -24.58 19.22 -1.73
CA LEU A 707 -24.56 18.91 -0.31
C LEU A 707 -25.56 17.79 -0.04
N HIS A 708 -25.10 16.79 0.71
CA HIS A 708 -25.88 15.59 1.02
C HIS A 708 -26.14 15.47 2.51
N PRO A 709 -27.27 14.87 2.90
CA PRO A 709 -27.37 14.18 4.17
C PRO A 709 -26.26 13.12 4.32
N PRO A 710 -25.79 12.83 5.54
CA PRO A 710 -24.78 11.79 5.77
C PRO A 710 -25.31 10.37 5.50
N ALA A 711 -26.63 10.22 5.30
CA ALA A 711 -27.27 8.97 4.95
C ALA A 711 -26.60 8.33 3.71
N GLY A 712 -26.26 7.05 3.83
CA GLY A 712 -25.61 6.27 2.76
C GLY A 712 -24.18 6.67 2.40
N GLY A 713 -23.54 7.61 3.13
CA GLY A 713 -22.13 7.98 2.89
C GLY A 713 -21.84 8.56 1.50
N GLN A 714 -22.81 9.25 0.90
CA GLN A 714 -22.80 9.57 -0.54
C GLN A 714 -21.80 10.68 -0.94
N GLY A 715 -21.74 11.79 -0.18
CA GLY A 715 -21.13 13.04 -0.66
C GLY A 715 -19.68 12.93 -1.12
N MET A 716 -18.81 12.27 -0.33
CA MET A 716 -17.39 12.10 -0.70
C MET A 716 -17.22 11.27 -1.98
N ASN A 717 -17.94 10.15 -2.11
CA ASN A 717 -17.90 9.29 -3.29
C ASN A 717 -18.38 10.03 -4.54
N THR A 718 -19.49 10.77 -4.43
CA THR A 718 -20.00 11.59 -5.54
C THR A 718 -18.99 12.65 -5.97
N GLY A 719 -18.32 13.33 -5.02
CA GLY A 719 -17.28 14.31 -5.33
C GLY A 719 -16.03 13.71 -5.99
N ILE A 720 -15.65 12.48 -5.64
CA ILE A 720 -14.57 11.74 -6.34
C ILE A 720 -15.01 11.41 -7.77
N GLN A 721 -16.27 10.99 -7.98
CA GLN A 721 -16.79 10.74 -9.32
C GLN A 721 -16.88 12.00 -10.19
N ASP A 722 -17.15 13.17 -9.60
CA ASP A 722 -17.09 14.44 -10.31
C ASP A 722 -15.68 14.70 -10.87
N ALA A 723 -14.67 14.45 -10.04
CA ALA A 723 -13.26 14.58 -10.42
C ALA A 723 -12.85 13.61 -11.52
N TRP A 724 -13.27 12.36 -11.38
CA TRP A 724 -13.03 11.30 -12.35
C TRP A 724 -13.64 11.63 -13.72
N ASN A 725 -14.85 12.20 -13.75
CA ASN A 725 -15.53 12.61 -14.98
C ASN A 725 -14.92 13.87 -15.62
N LEU A 726 -14.59 14.90 -14.84
CA LEU A 726 -14.09 16.17 -15.37
C LEU A 726 -12.60 16.09 -15.78
N GLY A 727 -11.80 15.30 -15.06
CA GLY A 727 -10.34 15.28 -15.20
C GLY A 727 -9.86 14.98 -16.62
N TRP A 728 -10.42 13.96 -17.28
CA TRP A 728 -10.03 13.60 -18.64
C TRP A 728 -10.47 14.64 -19.68
N LYS A 729 -11.65 15.25 -19.48
CA LYS A 729 -12.21 16.29 -20.36
C LYS A 729 -11.36 17.57 -20.31
N LEU A 730 -11.00 18.00 -19.10
CA LEU A 730 -10.09 19.12 -18.89
C LEU A 730 -8.71 18.84 -19.49
N ALA A 731 -8.16 17.65 -19.30
CA ALA A 731 -6.86 17.29 -19.83
C ALA A 731 -6.82 17.29 -21.37
N LEU A 732 -7.86 16.80 -22.04
CA LEU A 732 -7.96 16.92 -23.50
C LEU A 732 -8.07 18.39 -23.93
N THR A 733 -8.82 19.20 -23.20
CA THR A 733 -9.02 20.60 -23.56
C THR A 733 -7.74 21.42 -23.40
N VAL A 734 -7.03 21.27 -22.27
CA VAL A 734 -5.74 21.95 -22.02
C VAL A 734 -4.70 21.56 -23.07
N ARG A 735 -4.70 20.30 -23.54
CA ARG A 735 -3.81 19.82 -24.61
C ARG A 735 -4.24 20.24 -26.02
N GLY A 736 -5.37 20.95 -26.17
CA GLY A 736 -5.91 21.34 -27.47
C GLY A 736 -6.41 20.17 -28.32
N LEU A 737 -6.81 19.08 -27.68
CA LEU A 737 -7.30 17.85 -28.31
C LEU A 737 -8.81 17.68 -28.20
N ALA A 738 -9.49 18.46 -27.34
CA ALA A 738 -10.92 18.33 -27.13
C ALA A 738 -11.75 18.96 -28.26
N ALA A 739 -12.81 18.28 -28.66
CA ALA A 739 -13.84 18.86 -29.52
C ALA A 739 -14.55 20.04 -28.83
N PRO A 740 -15.07 21.01 -29.60
CA PRO A 740 -15.92 22.08 -29.05
C PRO A 740 -17.09 21.50 -28.27
N GLY A 741 -17.32 22.00 -27.06
CA GLY A 741 -18.43 21.56 -26.19
C GLY A 741 -18.16 20.33 -25.33
N LEU A 742 -16.98 19.69 -25.42
CA LEU A 742 -16.64 18.55 -24.57
C LEU A 742 -16.82 18.87 -23.07
N LEU A 743 -16.42 20.06 -22.63
CA LEU A 743 -16.54 20.49 -21.23
C LEU A 743 -17.99 20.77 -20.79
N ASP A 744 -18.91 21.05 -21.72
CA ASP A 744 -20.33 21.23 -21.40
C ASP A 744 -20.98 19.92 -20.94
N SER A 745 -20.44 18.78 -21.41
CA SER A 745 -20.90 17.47 -20.97
C SER A 745 -20.71 17.22 -19.47
N TYR A 746 -19.83 17.96 -18.77
CA TYR A 746 -19.67 17.81 -17.33
C TYR A 746 -20.95 18.18 -16.58
N ASP A 747 -21.54 19.34 -16.87
CA ASP A 747 -22.81 19.74 -16.27
C ASP A 747 -23.94 18.78 -16.70
N ALA A 748 -24.02 18.48 -18.00
CA ALA A 748 -25.06 17.62 -18.56
C ALA A 748 -25.05 16.19 -17.98
N GLU A 749 -23.90 15.69 -17.54
CA GLU A 749 -23.75 14.35 -16.94
C GLU A 749 -23.82 14.38 -15.40
N ARG A 750 -23.03 15.24 -14.77
CA ARG A 750 -22.80 15.19 -13.32
C ARG A 750 -23.87 15.88 -12.51
N ARG A 751 -24.49 16.95 -13.03
CA ARG A 751 -25.55 17.65 -12.29
C ARG A 751 -26.82 16.81 -12.16
N PRO A 752 -27.36 16.17 -13.22
CA PRO A 752 -28.50 15.27 -13.07
C PRO A 752 -28.21 14.07 -12.16
N ALA A 753 -27.01 13.47 -12.29
CA ALA A 753 -26.59 12.36 -11.43
C ALA A 753 -26.46 12.78 -9.95
N GLY A 754 -25.85 13.94 -9.70
CA GLY A 754 -25.75 14.53 -8.36
C GLY A 754 -27.12 14.83 -7.76
N LYS A 755 -28.06 15.36 -8.57
CA LYS A 755 -29.44 15.63 -8.13
C LYS A 755 -30.14 14.34 -7.70
N MET A 756 -30.05 13.28 -8.51
CA MET A 756 -30.64 11.99 -8.19
C MET A 756 -30.11 11.45 -6.85
N ILE A 757 -28.81 11.59 -6.59
CA ILE A 757 -28.19 11.15 -5.32
C ILE A 757 -28.67 12.02 -4.15
N VAL A 758 -28.71 13.34 -4.30
CA VAL A 758 -29.20 14.25 -3.25
C VAL A 758 -30.65 13.92 -2.90
N ASP A 759 -31.53 13.82 -3.89
CA ASP A 759 -32.96 13.55 -3.70
C ASP A 759 -33.17 12.20 -2.99
N ARG A 760 -32.40 11.17 -3.37
CA ARG A 760 -32.44 9.85 -2.74
C ARG A 760 -31.89 9.87 -1.31
N ALA A 761 -30.76 10.52 -1.07
CA ALA A 761 -30.18 10.64 0.26
C ALA A 761 -31.11 11.40 1.23
N VAL A 762 -31.88 12.36 0.71
CA VAL A 762 -32.97 13.02 1.44
C VAL A 762 -34.07 12.02 1.74
N SER A 763 -34.57 11.27 0.76
CA SER A 763 -35.60 10.24 0.98
C SER A 763 -35.21 9.25 2.09
N ILE A 764 -34.02 8.64 2.01
CA ILE A 764 -33.52 7.66 3.00
C ILE A 764 -33.39 8.28 4.41
N ALA A 765 -33.12 9.58 4.50
CA ALA A 765 -33.03 10.26 5.79
C ALA A 765 -34.41 10.51 6.44
N PHE A 766 -35.50 10.46 5.67
CA PHE A 766 -36.87 10.78 6.11
C PHE A 766 -37.84 9.60 6.12
N THR A 767 -37.50 8.45 5.54
CA THR A 767 -38.40 7.28 5.46
C THR A 767 -37.74 5.98 5.93
N ASP A 768 -38.55 5.05 6.45
CA ASP A 768 -38.17 3.65 6.73
C ASP A 768 -38.32 2.75 5.48
N GLU A 769 -38.80 3.33 4.37
CA GLU A 769 -39.02 2.62 3.10
C GLU A 769 -37.69 2.39 2.36
N MET A 770 -36.99 1.32 2.72
CA MET A 770 -36.15 0.60 1.75
C MET A 770 -37.06 -0.35 0.98
N ASP A 771 -37.14 -0.16 -0.35
CA ASP A 771 -37.79 -1.14 -1.22
C ASP A 771 -36.92 -2.41 -1.25
N MET A 772 -37.38 -3.44 -0.53
CA MET A 772 -36.67 -4.69 -0.30
C MET A 772 -37.02 -5.77 -1.33
N ASP A 773 -37.87 -5.45 -2.32
CA ASP A 773 -38.24 -6.42 -3.35
C ASP A 773 -37.02 -6.80 -4.22
N ASP A 774 -35.96 -5.96 -4.25
CA ASP A 774 -34.66 -6.24 -4.88
C ASP A 774 -33.46 -5.63 -4.10
N GLU A 775 -33.02 -6.33 -3.04
CA GLU A 775 -31.87 -5.94 -2.19
C GLU A 775 -30.59 -5.64 -2.98
N LYS A 776 -30.35 -6.39 -4.06
CA LYS A 776 -29.17 -6.24 -4.90
C LYS A 776 -29.23 -4.95 -5.71
N ALA A 777 -30.37 -4.65 -6.35
CA ALA A 777 -30.54 -3.40 -7.09
C ALA A 777 -30.36 -2.18 -6.18
N GLN A 778 -30.90 -2.26 -4.95
CA GLN A 778 -30.73 -1.22 -3.94
C GLN A 778 -29.25 -1.02 -3.57
N PHE A 779 -28.51 -2.09 -3.31
CA PHE A 779 -27.08 -2.04 -3.00
C PHE A 779 -26.27 -1.42 -4.14
N LEU A 780 -26.50 -1.87 -5.38
CA LEU A 780 -25.79 -1.36 -6.55
C LEU A 780 -26.01 0.15 -6.75
N LEU A 781 -27.23 0.61 -6.49
CA LEU A 781 -27.56 2.03 -6.58
C LEU A 781 -26.91 2.85 -5.45
N GLU A 782 -26.91 2.35 -4.22
CA GLU A 782 -26.21 3.01 -3.09
C GLU A 782 -24.70 3.07 -3.28
N MET A 783 -24.11 2.03 -3.88
CA MET A 783 -22.69 1.96 -4.23
C MET A 783 -22.34 2.72 -5.52
N GLN A 784 -23.31 3.47 -6.08
CA GLN A 784 -23.20 4.28 -7.29
C GLN A 784 -22.73 3.49 -8.54
N MET A 785 -23.04 2.19 -8.58
CA MET A 785 -22.67 1.27 -9.67
C MET A 785 -23.61 1.39 -10.88
N THR A 786 -24.85 1.85 -10.67
CA THR A 786 -25.89 1.97 -11.71
C THR A 786 -25.98 3.36 -12.34
N MET A 787 -25.02 4.23 -12.02
CA MET A 787 -24.97 5.57 -12.58
C MET A 787 -24.86 5.52 -14.10
N ASN A 788 -25.71 6.30 -14.78
CA ASN A 788 -25.78 6.31 -16.22
C ASN A 788 -25.89 7.72 -16.79
N TYR A 789 -25.46 7.87 -18.03
CA TYR A 789 -25.44 9.12 -18.79
C TYR A 789 -26.22 9.00 -20.11
N ALA A 790 -27.35 8.29 -20.10
CA ALA A 790 -28.14 7.96 -21.31
C ALA A 790 -28.71 9.17 -22.09
N GLY A 791 -28.50 10.41 -21.62
CA GLY A 791 -28.85 11.65 -22.31
C GLY A 791 -27.66 12.56 -22.63
N SER A 792 -26.43 12.08 -22.42
CA SER A 792 -25.21 12.86 -22.66
C SER A 792 -24.97 13.12 -24.15
N PRO A 793 -24.40 14.28 -24.53
CA PRO A 793 -23.92 14.48 -25.90
C PRO A 793 -22.75 13.55 -26.28
N LEU A 794 -22.15 12.87 -25.30
CA LEU A 794 -21.02 11.94 -25.48
C LEU A 794 -21.46 10.48 -25.54
N VAL A 795 -22.70 10.20 -25.94
CA VAL A 795 -23.19 8.82 -26.11
C VAL A 795 -23.81 8.61 -27.49
N ARG A 796 -23.52 7.47 -28.14
CA ARG A 796 -24.07 7.12 -29.46
C ARG A 796 -24.10 5.60 -29.67
N GLU A 797 -25.04 5.10 -30.45
CA GLU A 797 -25.06 3.70 -30.89
C GLU A 797 -25.58 3.51 -32.31
N THR A 798 -25.33 2.32 -32.87
CA THR A 798 -26.11 1.79 -34.00
C THR A 798 -27.13 0.75 -33.49
N PRO A 799 -28.30 0.62 -34.13
CA PRO A 799 -29.25 -0.45 -33.79
C PRO A 799 -28.63 -1.84 -33.93
N GLY A 800 -29.20 -2.83 -33.25
CA GLY A 800 -28.88 -4.24 -33.48
C GLY A 800 -28.31 -5.00 -32.28
N PHE A 801 -28.19 -4.40 -31.10
CA PHE A 801 -27.81 -5.14 -29.89
C PHE A 801 -29.03 -5.83 -29.24
N PRO A 802 -28.95 -7.12 -28.88
CA PRO A 802 -30.03 -7.82 -28.19
C PRO A 802 -30.00 -7.60 -26.67
N ALA A 803 -28.83 -7.24 -26.12
CA ALA A 803 -28.54 -7.01 -24.72
C ALA A 803 -27.17 -6.29 -24.60
N GLY A 804 -26.75 -6.00 -23.35
CA GLY A 804 -25.45 -5.42 -23.02
C GLY A 804 -25.53 -3.96 -22.59
N PRO A 805 -24.43 -3.38 -22.07
CA PRO A 805 -24.41 -2.02 -21.55
C PRO A 805 -24.71 -1.01 -22.67
N GLU A 806 -25.67 -0.13 -22.42
CA GLU A 806 -26.00 0.95 -23.34
C GLU A 806 -24.99 2.09 -23.22
N PRO A 807 -24.79 2.89 -24.27
CA PRO A 807 -24.01 4.12 -24.16
C PRO A 807 -24.50 4.99 -22.99
N GLY A 808 -23.56 5.44 -22.17
CA GLY A 808 -23.78 6.15 -20.92
C GLY A 808 -23.73 5.25 -19.69
N HIS A 809 -23.88 3.93 -19.82
CA HIS A 809 -23.74 3.01 -18.69
C HIS A 809 -22.26 2.81 -18.35
N ARG A 810 -21.97 2.53 -17.07
CA ARG A 810 -20.69 1.98 -16.65
C ARG A 810 -20.39 0.70 -17.45
N ALA A 811 -19.17 0.56 -17.98
CA ALA A 811 -18.71 -0.66 -18.62
C ALA A 811 -18.58 -1.79 -17.57
N PRO A 812 -19.36 -2.88 -17.66
CA PRO A 812 -19.23 -4.02 -16.75
C PRO A 812 -17.87 -4.68 -16.91
N ASP A 813 -17.24 -5.06 -15.80
CA ASP A 813 -16.01 -5.84 -15.85
C ASP A 813 -16.32 -7.29 -16.27
N VAL A 814 -15.37 -7.92 -16.95
CA VAL A 814 -15.48 -9.30 -17.45
C VAL A 814 -14.19 -10.02 -17.11
N GLN A 815 -14.30 -11.22 -16.54
CA GLN A 815 -13.15 -12.04 -16.18
C GLN A 815 -12.87 -13.13 -17.21
N GLY A 816 -11.73 -13.81 -17.09
CA GLY A 816 -11.41 -15.00 -17.89
C GLY A 816 -10.80 -14.70 -19.27
N LEU A 817 -10.57 -13.43 -19.61
CA LEU A 817 -9.93 -13.04 -20.87
C LEU A 817 -8.49 -13.56 -20.94
N ARG A 818 -8.03 -13.97 -22.12
CA ARG A 818 -6.71 -14.59 -22.31
C ARG A 818 -5.88 -13.84 -23.34
N ARG A 819 -4.59 -13.67 -23.07
CA ARG A 819 -3.62 -13.10 -24.01
C ARG A 819 -2.44 -14.04 -24.18
N PHE A 820 -1.99 -14.24 -25.41
CA PHE A 820 -0.82 -15.09 -25.67
C PHE A 820 0.40 -14.59 -24.88
N GLY A 821 1.11 -15.50 -24.23
CA GLY A 821 2.26 -15.20 -23.37
C GLY A 821 1.91 -14.77 -21.94
N VAL A 822 0.63 -14.59 -21.59
CA VAL A 822 0.19 -14.26 -20.23
C VAL A 822 -0.40 -15.51 -19.57
N ALA A 823 0.19 -15.95 -18.46
CA ALA A 823 -0.19 -17.21 -17.80
C ALA A 823 -1.51 -17.11 -17.03
N HIS A 824 -1.80 -15.96 -16.44
CA HIS A 824 -3.04 -15.72 -15.68
C HIS A 824 -4.14 -15.15 -16.60
N PRO A 825 -5.43 -15.35 -16.25
CA PRO A 825 -6.51 -14.64 -16.94
C PRO A 825 -6.40 -13.14 -16.67
N LEU A 826 -6.94 -12.36 -17.59
CA LEU A 826 -7.11 -10.92 -17.51
C LEU A 826 -8.57 -10.61 -17.21
N ARG A 827 -8.80 -9.45 -16.61
CA ARG A 827 -10.12 -8.81 -16.56
C ARG A 827 -10.21 -7.76 -17.66
N LEU A 828 -11.42 -7.43 -18.08
CA LEU A 828 -11.65 -6.34 -19.03
C LEU A 828 -11.12 -5.02 -18.47
N PHE A 829 -11.27 -4.80 -17.17
CA PHE A 829 -10.70 -3.65 -16.48
C PHE A 829 -9.18 -3.51 -16.68
N ASP A 830 -8.42 -4.60 -16.83
CA ASP A 830 -6.98 -4.52 -17.11
C ASP A 830 -6.67 -3.89 -18.47
N LEU A 831 -7.63 -3.93 -19.41
CA LEU A 831 -7.53 -3.35 -20.76
C LEU A 831 -8.06 -1.91 -20.81
N THR A 832 -9.02 -1.57 -19.94
CA THR A 832 -9.74 -0.28 -19.97
C THR A 832 -9.27 0.71 -18.92
N ARG A 833 -8.52 0.27 -17.91
CA ARG A 833 -7.90 1.16 -16.91
C ARG A 833 -6.78 1.99 -17.52
N GLY A 834 -6.63 3.21 -17.01
CA GLY A 834 -5.61 4.17 -17.41
C GLY A 834 -6.21 5.52 -17.80
N THR A 835 -5.42 6.32 -18.51
CA THR A 835 -5.78 7.71 -18.81
C THR A 835 -6.43 7.91 -20.19
N HIS A 836 -6.55 6.85 -20.98
CA HIS A 836 -7.01 6.85 -22.37
C HIS A 836 -8.44 6.31 -22.52
N SER A 837 -9.04 6.52 -23.70
CA SER A 837 -10.24 5.76 -24.09
C SER A 837 -9.83 4.40 -24.66
N THR A 838 -10.69 3.40 -24.56
CA THR A 838 -10.40 2.05 -25.06
C THR A 838 -11.48 1.60 -26.05
N LEU A 839 -11.06 1.33 -27.28
CA LEU A 839 -11.88 0.74 -28.34
C LEU A 839 -11.75 -0.79 -28.29
N LEU A 840 -12.84 -1.44 -27.89
CA LEU A 840 -12.98 -2.89 -27.86
C LEU A 840 -13.64 -3.36 -29.16
N LEU A 841 -12.84 -3.93 -30.06
CA LEU A 841 -13.30 -4.50 -31.32
C LEU A 841 -13.53 -5.98 -31.11
N HIS A 842 -14.76 -6.45 -31.31
CA HIS A 842 -15.12 -7.84 -31.15
C HIS A 842 -15.23 -8.55 -32.50
N ALA A 843 -14.72 -9.77 -32.59
CA ALA A 843 -14.92 -10.66 -33.73
C ALA A 843 -15.41 -12.03 -33.24
N ASP A 844 -16.55 -12.49 -33.74
CA ASP A 844 -17.09 -13.81 -33.38
C ASP A 844 -16.51 -14.94 -34.25
N ALA A 845 -16.94 -16.18 -33.99
CA ALA A 845 -16.47 -17.36 -34.73
C ALA A 845 -16.79 -17.33 -36.23
N GLY A 846 -17.79 -16.53 -36.65
CA GLY A 846 -18.20 -16.36 -38.03
C GLY A 846 -17.51 -15.21 -38.77
N ALA A 847 -16.66 -14.43 -38.08
CA ALA A 847 -15.94 -13.31 -38.67
C ALA A 847 -14.99 -13.76 -39.79
N SER A 848 -15.07 -13.11 -40.95
CA SER A 848 -14.16 -13.36 -42.08
C SER A 848 -12.82 -12.64 -41.89
N GLU A 849 -11.79 -13.09 -42.62
CA GLU A 849 -10.48 -12.42 -42.64
C GLU A 849 -10.58 -10.96 -43.17
N GLU A 850 -11.47 -10.70 -44.13
CA GLU A 850 -11.75 -9.35 -44.63
C GLU A 850 -12.34 -8.45 -43.54
N GLN A 851 -13.23 -9.00 -42.70
CA GLN A 851 -13.79 -8.27 -41.56
C GLN A 851 -12.73 -7.97 -40.50
N LEU A 852 -11.82 -8.90 -40.22
CA LEU A 852 -10.69 -8.65 -39.31
C LEU A 852 -9.75 -7.55 -39.83
N LEU A 853 -9.43 -7.56 -41.13
CA LEU A 853 -8.65 -6.50 -41.77
C LEU A 853 -9.37 -5.13 -41.73
N ALA A 854 -10.69 -5.11 -41.81
CA ALA A 854 -11.47 -3.89 -41.66
C ALA A 854 -11.41 -3.35 -40.22
N LEU A 855 -11.44 -4.21 -39.21
CA LEU A 855 -11.26 -3.81 -37.80
C LEU A 855 -9.85 -3.24 -37.54
N GLU A 856 -8.82 -3.84 -38.12
CA GLU A 856 -7.45 -3.32 -38.06
C GLU A 856 -7.31 -1.93 -38.68
N LYS A 857 -7.85 -1.74 -39.90
CA LYS A 857 -7.90 -0.42 -40.54
C LYS A 857 -8.66 0.60 -39.71
N LEU A 858 -9.79 0.21 -39.13
CA LEU A 858 -10.58 1.05 -38.24
C LEU A 858 -9.75 1.49 -37.03
N ALA A 859 -9.05 0.56 -36.36
CA ALA A 859 -8.20 0.88 -35.22
C ALA A 859 -7.09 1.87 -35.57
N VAL A 860 -6.43 1.70 -36.73
CA VAL A 860 -5.41 2.64 -37.23
C VAL A 860 -6.03 4.03 -37.47
N GLY A 861 -7.20 4.09 -38.11
CA GLY A 861 -7.91 5.35 -38.36
C GLY A 861 -8.29 6.08 -37.06
N VAL A 862 -8.80 5.34 -36.07
CA VAL A 862 -9.15 5.86 -34.75
C VAL A 862 -7.91 6.39 -34.01
N ARG A 863 -6.81 5.64 -34.03
CA ARG A 863 -5.55 6.05 -33.37
C ARG A 863 -4.97 7.31 -34.02
N GLN A 864 -5.02 7.43 -35.34
CA GLN A 864 -4.58 8.63 -36.06
C GLN A 864 -5.47 9.84 -35.74
N TYR A 865 -6.78 9.67 -35.80
CA TYR A 865 -7.75 10.74 -35.53
C TYR A 865 -7.68 11.26 -34.10
N SER A 866 -7.62 10.34 -33.12
CA SER A 866 -7.48 10.69 -31.70
C SER A 866 -6.07 11.09 -31.28
N ARG A 867 -5.10 11.09 -32.21
CA ARG A 867 -3.67 11.34 -31.95
C ARG A 867 -3.09 10.45 -30.84
N GLY A 868 -3.57 9.20 -30.77
CA GLY A 868 -3.14 8.19 -29.81
C GLY A 868 -3.86 8.24 -28.46
N GLU A 869 -4.92 9.02 -28.29
CA GLU A 869 -5.71 9.06 -27.05
C GLU A 869 -6.74 7.91 -26.92
N VAL A 870 -6.85 7.07 -27.96
CA VAL A 870 -7.69 5.86 -27.97
C VAL A 870 -6.81 4.63 -28.24
N ASP A 871 -6.75 3.73 -27.27
CA ASP A 871 -6.15 2.40 -27.44
C ASP A 871 -7.19 1.43 -28.02
N ALA A 872 -6.75 0.48 -28.85
CA ALA A 872 -7.63 -0.48 -29.50
C ALA A 872 -7.21 -1.93 -29.23
N TYR A 873 -8.18 -2.79 -28.92
CA TYR A 873 -7.97 -4.21 -28.67
C TYR A 873 -8.94 -5.05 -29.50
N LEU A 874 -8.45 -6.14 -30.08
CA LEU A 874 -9.29 -7.16 -30.70
C LEU A 874 -9.65 -8.21 -29.64
N VAL A 875 -10.92 -8.26 -29.24
CA VAL A 875 -11.52 -9.30 -28.39
C VAL A 875 -12.13 -10.36 -29.30
N ALA A 876 -11.42 -11.47 -29.51
CA ALA A 876 -11.82 -12.54 -30.42
C ALA A 876 -12.45 -13.71 -29.67
N ASP A 877 -13.53 -14.26 -30.22
CA ASP A 877 -14.11 -15.55 -29.79
C ASP A 877 -13.03 -16.65 -29.83
N PRO A 878 -13.09 -17.67 -28.95
CA PRO A 878 -12.12 -18.77 -28.93
C PRO A 878 -11.95 -19.45 -30.29
N ASP A 879 -13.02 -19.52 -31.08
CA ASP A 879 -13.04 -20.21 -32.37
C ASP A 879 -12.71 -19.29 -33.56
N THR A 880 -12.56 -17.98 -33.36
CA THR A 880 -12.19 -17.04 -34.43
C THR A 880 -10.76 -17.31 -34.91
N ARG A 881 -10.60 -17.50 -36.23
CA ARG A 881 -9.28 -17.60 -36.86
C ARG A 881 -8.69 -16.20 -37.02
N VAL A 882 -7.75 -15.85 -36.16
CA VAL A 882 -7.02 -14.57 -36.23
C VAL A 882 -5.69 -14.79 -36.96
N PRO A 883 -5.37 -13.98 -37.99
CA PRO A 883 -4.08 -14.06 -38.68
C PRO A 883 -2.89 -13.89 -37.72
N LEU A 884 -1.78 -14.57 -38.00
CA LEU A 884 -0.58 -14.56 -37.14
C LEU A 884 0.11 -13.19 -37.02
N LEU A 885 -0.10 -12.30 -37.99
CA LEU A 885 0.58 -11.00 -38.10
C LEU A 885 -0.41 -9.83 -38.07
N VAL A 886 -1.49 -9.94 -37.28
CA VAL A 886 -2.41 -8.81 -37.07
C VAL A 886 -1.73 -7.71 -36.24
N ASP A 887 -1.82 -6.47 -36.70
CA ASP A 887 -1.29 -5.25 -36.06
C ASP A 887 -2.27 -4.69 -35.01
N LEU A 888 -2.93 -5.59 -34.28
CA LEU A 888 -3.80 -5.28 -33.15
C LEU A 888 -3.41 -6.14 -31.96
N PRO A 889 -3.39 -5.59 -30.73
CA PRO A 889 -3.34 -6.39 -29.52
C PRO A 889 -4.56 -7.33 -29.45
N VAL A 890 -4.31 -8.64 -29.49
CA VAL A 890 -5.36 -9.67 -29.47
C VAL A 890 -5.57 -10.21 -28.07
N VAL A 891 -6.83 -10.25 -27.66
CA VAL A 891 -7.33 -10.88 -26.44
C VAL A 891 -8.40 -11.90 -26.83
N ARG A 892 -8.38 -13.07 -26.20
CA ARG A 892 -9.34 -14.16 -26.41
C ARG A 892 -10.39 -14.17 -25.31
N ASP A 893 -11.65 -14.16 -25.70
CA ASP A 893 -12.80 -14.33 -24.81
C ASP A 893 -13.08 -15.81 -24.58
N ALA A 894 -12.16 -16.49 -23.89
CA ALA A 894 -12.11 -17.96 -23.81
C ALA A 894 -13.44 -18.61 -23.38
N ASP A 895 -14.14 -18.00 -22.43
CA ASP A 895 -15.40 -18.48 -21.88
C ASP A 895 -16.64 -17.82 -22.50
N ARG A 896 -16.45 -16.99 -23.54
CA ARG A 896 -17.50 -16.16 -24.17
C ARG A 896 -18.21 -15.20 -23.19
N ALA A 897 -17.55 -14.86 -22.09
CA ALA A 897 -18.10 -14.02 -21.04
C ALA A 897 -18.26 -12.57 -21.51
N PHE A 898 -17.32 -12.07 -22.32
CA PHE A 898 -17.44 -10.75 -22.92
C PHE A 898 -18.59 -10.72 -23.92
N ALA A 899 -18.67 -11.72 -24.81
CA ALA A 899 -19.71 -11.78 -25.81
C ALA A 899 -21.13 -11.83 -25.20
N ALA A 900 -21.29 -12.54 -24.09
CA ALA A 900 -22.53 -12.57 -23.31
C ALA A 900 -22.82 -11.22 -22.66
N ALA A 901 -21.88 -10.65 -21.91
CA ALA A 901 -22.07 -9.40 -21.16
C ALA A 901 -22.28 -8.18 -22.06
N TYR A 902 -21.65 -8.16 -23.25
CA TYR A 902 -21.70 -7.06 -24.21
C TYR A 902 -22.64 -7.32 -25.40
N GLY A 903 -23.35 -8.45 -25.41
CA GLY A 903 -24.37 -8.77 -26.42
C GLY A 903 -23.82 -8.85 -27.86
N THR A 904 -22.59 -9.31 -28.04
CA THR A 904 -21.91 -9.34 -29.35
C THR A 904 -22.01 -10.69 -30.08
N THR A 905 -22.63 -11.70 -29.48
CA THR A 905 -22.81 -13.03 -30.07
C THR A 905 -23.54 -12.96 -31.42
N GLY A 906 -22.98 -13.57 -32.47
CA GLY A 906 -23.59 -13.60 -33.81
C GLY A 906 -23.60 -12.27 -34.55
N ALA A 907 -22.74 -11.33 -34.13
CA ALA A 907 -22.58 -10.03 -34.78
C ALA A 907 -21.74 -10.09 -36.07
N GLY A 908 -20.95 -11.14 -36.27
CA GLY A 908 -19.75 -11.13 -37.10
C GLY A 908 -18.67 -10.25 -36.47
N THR A 909 -18.90 -8.94 -36.42
CA THR A 909 -18.05 -7.96 -35.74
C THR A 909 -18.87 -7.00 -34.88
N ALA A 910 -18.29 -6.44 -33.83
CA ALA A 910 -18.90 -5.36 -33.07
C ALA A 910 -17.82 -4.41 -32.55
N ALA A 911 -18.20 -3.20 -32.13
CA ALA A 911 -17.29 -2.26 -31.50
C ALA A 911 -17.94 -1.62 -30.28
N TYR A 912 -17.19 -1.48 -29.20
CA TYR A 912 -17.52 -0.69 -28.02
C TYR A 912 -16.40 0.31 -27.75
N LEU A 913 -16.72 1.58 -27.51
CA LEU A 913 -15.77 2.57 -27.01
C LEU A 913 -16.05 2.81 -25.53
N VAL A 914 -15.10 2.47 -24.68
CA VAL A 914 -15.11 2.80 -23.26
C VAL A 914 -14.31 4.08 -23.05
N ARG A 915 -14.93 5.07 -22.40
CA ARG A 915 -14.33 6.36 -22.06
C ARG A 915 -13.26 6.19 -20.98
N PRO A 916 -12.37 7.18 -20.79
CA PRO A 916 -11.36 7.13 -19.72
C PRO A 916 -11.97 7.06 -18.32
N ASP A 917 -13.24 7.47 -18.16
CA ASP A 917 -13.97 7.36 -16.91
C ASP A 917 -14.71 6.02 -16.73
N GLY A 918 -14.47 5.03 -17.59
CA GLY A 918 -15.02 3.67 -17.49
C GLY A 918 -16.51 3.54 -17.87
N HIS A 919 -17.07 4.52 -18.57
CA HIS A 919 -18.43 4.46 -19.13
C HIS A 919 -18.40 4.18 -20.63
N VAL A 920 -19.40 3.48 -21.14
CA VAL A 920 -19.55 3.24 -22.58
C VAL A 920 -19.92 4.56 -23.27
N GLY A 921 -19.09 5.05 -24.17
CA GLY A 921 -19.40 6.22 -25.01
C GLY A 921 -20.06 5.83 -26.33
N PHE A 922 -19.67 4.69 -26.91
CA PHE A 922 -20.20 4.24 -28.20
C PHE A 922 -20.33 2.72 -28.28
N ARG A 923 -21.33 2.25 -29.02
CA ARG A 923 -21.40 0.84 -29.46
C ARG A 923 -21.95 0.67 -30.88
N SER A 924 -21.48 -0.34 -31.62
CA SER A 924 -22.04 -0.71 -32.92
C SER A 924 -22.02 -2.21 -33.20
N ARG A 925 -23.07 -2.73 -33.85
CA ARG A 925 -23.26 -4.13 -34.26
C ARG A 925 -23.98 -4.19 -35.63
N PRO A 926 -23.30 -4.55 -36.74
CA PRO A 926 -21.87 -4.82 -36.84
C PRO A 926 -21.01 -3.58 -36.58
N ALA A 927 -19.68 -3.74 -36.48
CA ALA A 927 -18.78 -2.60 -36.30
C ALA A 927 -18.95 -1.58 -37.45
N ALA A 928 -19.21 -0.32 -37.11
CA ALA A 928 -19.55 0.73 -38.08
C ALA A 928 -18.58 1.92 -38.00
N GLU A 929 -17.61 1.98 -38.93
CA GLU A 929 -16.58 3.01 -39.00
C GLU A 929 -17.15 4.43 -39.02
N ALA A 930 -18.06 4.73 -39.95
CA ALA A 930 -18.60 6.09 -40.10
C ALA A 930 -19.30 6.60 -38.83
N ALA A 931 -20.04 5.72 -38.13
CA ALA A 931 -20.73 6.08 -36.90
C ALA A 931 -19.75 6.28 -35.72
N LEU A 932 -18.69 5.47 -35.65
CA LEU A 932 -17.64 5.64 -34.66
C LEU A 932 -16.86 6.95 -34.87
N MET A 933 -16.48 7.26 -36.11
CA MET A 933 -15.75 8.49 -36.43
C MET A 933 -16.60 9.74 -36.15
N ASP A 934 -17.90 9.69 -36.45
CA ASP A 934 -18.84 10.77 -36.10
C ASP A 934 -18.99 10.94 -34.57
N HIS A 935 -18.98 9.85 -33.80
CA HIS A 935 -18.92 9.93 -32.35
C HIS A 935 -17.61 10.56 -31.85
N LEU A 936 -16.46 10.12 -32.38
CA LEU A 936 -15.15 10.64 -32.00
C LEU A 936 -15.00 12.12 -32.32
N ALA A 937 -15.63 12.64 -33.36
CA ALA A 937 -15.65 14.06 -33.69
C ALA A 937 -16.37 14.94 -32.63
N GLY A 938 -17.22 14.34 -31.80
CA GLY A 938 -17.81 14.99 -30.63
C GLY A 938 -16.89 15.01 -29.40
N VAL A 939 -15.77 14.28 -29.43
CA VAL A 939 -14.83 14.14 -28.31
C VAL A 939 -13.48 14.79 -28.63
N PHE A 940 -12.96 14.54 -29.84
CA PHE A 940 -11.65 14.98 -30.28
C PHE A 940 -11.75 16.06 -31.35
N ALA A 941 -10.91 17.08 -31.24
CA ALA A 941 -10.72 18.04 -32.31
C ALA A 941 -10.01 17.38 -33.51
N PRO A 942 -10.37 17.74 -34.75
CA PRO A 942 -9.75 17.20 -35.96
C PRO A 942 -8.25 17.50 -36.07
#